data_AF-A0AAJ1HD45-F1
#
_entry.id   AF-A0AAJ1HD45-F1
#
_cell.length_a   1.000
_cell.length_b   1.000
_cell.length_c   1.000
_cell.angle_alpha   90.00
_cell.angle_beta   90.00
_cell.angle_gamma   90.00
#
_symmetry.space_group_name_H-M   'P 1'
#
loop_
_entity.id
_entity.type
_entity.pdbx_description
1 polymer ?
#
loop_
_entity_poly.entity_id
_entity_poly.type
_entity_poly.pdbx_seq_one_letter_code
_entity_poly.pdbx_strand_id
1 'polypeptide(L)'
;MKKDLTLKLFGPPKVVFNQKDIRFSFSKMEALLYYLAVMGQVNRDEIAGILWGDKENQVARKNLRNTVYQANKIFEGDIIVSPSRSSLALNPDLSLSLDVKLFERDPLSALDLYRGDFLEGFYVKDDEDFDQWASRKRDAYRKLYVESCYQKIEQVGFADPSIELLLHHLVELDEFEEKNYQLLMEYYSFHHQLGKFFETYYKLVDLLDRELSVRPSRAIEELYHSVLEAKRTHKLTNRLNIRELSFFGRKQELSQLEEYLSLVETGEAVGPFLVMGQSGTGKKRLLRQLVLMSNRSFNFIKVEGKATSQRYEGSAWNDLRQALEKLGDEMGISLLEEEDDLISVWNQLQSLSKEKPLLILLENAQWIDAVSLEKVKQLEERRNQEKWQLIFTAEEPLPASFVNFLGSLKVEKRLSQLELTNFAPSESRALLKGELGAIEPAVMEQMVEWSEGSPFFLSSYIEEWKENENLEPLPDIIQAYLSQELGDMSSEEEALLHYLSCFHKPISLSILAELTATELPVLTELIEPLSERAIVSIVEEDEALLVQFCKQLVAMYFYHLLSPARRRLFHQQIAQKLEETLEDSTDLLLYKEIAYQYKQSQNLLRSISFELTYLEEILQLEHELFPIYSKVDEGFLSDGTNSHLDIFGELSRIRQELDNLFSRHQRDREYKHLQLRYLYLEGRYFIRSGEYQKGIHDIQKVISYARELKQSDFLLEGYRQIIYYCIQTENISEMAYYTDLALEDAIQANNHEVIAIQLRLKGLYHLMVGDEEQATRHLYRSIDCFSLTNSMQAKYAIQIAASLAYLAEIEQVRGHFQVAVTHLEEVLRLVGDQAVDSVRVVFDIDLGIAYYWKGDLIQARLCFDRAQKILSSVRFPWKEELLEFYQSLIACQQGDQEKVADYLARKERTMNPSANSRDKGMVHYLLAFLSNQKEKGEELAPALSTFLKEDKNYYKKVAEQHLNPYRDRQFLKKLKDL
;
A
#
# COMPACT_ATOMS: atom_id res chain seq x y z
N MET A 1 49.46 -8.39 -49.44
CA MET A 1 48.76 -8.70 -48.17
C MET A 1 47.96 -9.97 -48.41
N LYS A 2 48.02 -10.95 -47.49
CA LYS A 2 47.09 -12.09 -47.54
C LYS A 2 45.67 -11.54 -47.37
N LYS A 3 44.70 -12.10 -48.11
CA LYS A 3 43.29 -11.73 -47.98
C LYS A 3 42.78 -12.32 -46.66
N ASP A 4 42.17 -11.49 -45.81
CA ASP A 4 41.69 -11.91 -44.49
C ASP A 4 40.25 -12.42 -44.59
N LEU A 5 40.01 -13.64 -44.10
CA LEU A 5 38.71 -14.28 -44.07
C LEU A 5 38.40 -14.71 -42.64
N THR A 6 37.41 -14.09 -42.02
CA THR A 6 36.97 -14.41 -40.66
C THR A 6 35.58 -15.03 -40.71
N LEU A 7 35.43 -16.21 -40.12
CA LEU A 7 34.15 -16.88 -39.92
C LEU A 7 33.87 -16.95 -38.42
N LYS A 8 32.69 -16.46 -38.03
CA LYS A 8 32.13 -16.65 -36.70
C LYS A 8 30.98 -17.64 -36.80
N LEU A 9 31.14 -18.84 -36.26
CA LEU A 9 30.20 -19.95 -36.36
C LEU A 9 29.58 -20.34 -35.01
N PHE A 10 30.01 -19.74 -33.89
CA PHE A 10 29.27 -19.81 -32.62
C PHE A 10 28.21 -18.71 -32.56
N GLY A 11 26.94 -19.12 -32.44
CA GLY A 11 25.77 -18.26 -32.63
C GLY A 11 25.39 -18.10 -34.11
N PRO A 12 24.61 -17.06 -34.47
CA PRO A 12 24.23 -16.79 -35.85
C PRO A 12 25.46 -16.62 -36.76
N PRO A 13 25.62 -17.43 -37.83
CA PRO A 13 26.87 -17.48 -38.56
C PRO A 13 27.14 -16.18 -39.31
N LYS A 14 28.39 -15.72 -39.24
CA LYS A 14 28.82 -14.47 -39.88
C LYS A 14 30.14 -14.66 -40.62
N VAL A 15 30.16 -14.23 -41.89
CA VAL A 15 31.35 -14.27 -42.75
C VAL A 15 31.82 -12.85 -43.05
N VAL A 16 33.07 -12.55 -42.70
CA VAL A 16 33.71 -11.26 -42.94
C VAL A 16 34.93 -11.49 -43.81
N PHE A 17 35.02 -10.77 -44.92
CA PHE A 17 36.15 -10.83 -45.84
C PHE A 17 36.72 -9.45 -46.07
N ASN A 18 38.02 -9.26 -45.79
CA ASN A 18 38.69 -7.95 -45.82
C ASN A 18 37.87 -6.84 -45.11
N GLN A 19 37.39 -7.12 -43.90
CA GLN A 19 36.56 -6.23 -43.07
C GLN A 19 35.16 -5.90 -43.63
N LYS A 20 34.68 -6.62 -44.64
CA LYS A 20 33.32 -6.47 -45.17
C LYS A 20 32.48 -7.72 -44.90
N ASP A 21 31.24 -7.51 -44.45
CA ASP A 21 30.27 -8.59 -44.29
C ASP A 21 29.84 -9.13 -45.65
N ILE A 22 29.92 -10.45 -45.81
CA ILE A 22 29.55 -11.12 -47.06
C ILE A 22 28.15 -11.69 -46.94
N ARG A 23 27.31 -11.38 -47.93
CA ARG A 23 25.96 -11.93 -48.08
C ARG A 23 25.94 -12.89 -49.26
N PHE A 24 25.45 -14.09 -49.03
CA PHE A 24 25.37 -15.13 -50.05
C PHE A 24 24.03 -15.11 -50.75
N SER A 25 24.01 -15.61 -51.99
CA SER A 25 22.78 -15.63 -52.80
C SER A 25 21.82 -16.77 -52.40
N PHE A 26 22.30 -17.80 -51.70
CA PHE A 26 21.50 -18.93 -51.20
C PHE A 26 22.27 -19.73 -50.14
N SER A 27 21.53 -20.43 -49.27
CA SER A 27 22.05 -21.16 -48.10
C SER A 27 23.00 -22.30 -48.42
N LYS A 28 22.81 -23.05 -49.52
CA LYS A 28 23.75 -24.13 -49.92
C LYS A 28 25.17 -23.62 -50.22
N MET A 29 25.33 -22.35 -50.57
CA MET A 29 26.65 -21.73 -50.74
C MET A 29 27.32 -21.43 -49.39
N GLU A 30 26.55 -20.96 -48.42
CA GLU A 30 26.99 -20.76 -47.04
C GLU A 30 27.40 -22.09 -46.41
N ALA A 31 26.55 -23.11 -46.54
CA ALA A 31 26.79 -24.46 -46.07
C ALA A 31 28.08 -25.06 -46.63
N LEU A 32 28.33 -24.92 -47.94
CA LEU A 32 29.59 -25.32 -48.58
C LEU A 32 30.81 -24.63 -47.95
N LEU A 33 30.72 -23.33 -47.70
CA LEU A 33 31.82 -22.57 -47.11
C LEU A 33 32.08 -22.98 -45.65
N TYR A 34 31.03 -23.11 -44.84
CA TYR A 34 31.13 -23.52 -43.44
C TYR A 34 31.71 -24.93 -43.32
N TYR A 35 31.23 -25.86 -44.14
CA TYR A 35 31.72 -27.24 -44.17
C TYR A 35 33.20 -27.29 -44.53
N LEU A 36 33.64 -26.57 -45.57
CA LEU A 36 35.05 -26.48 -45.96
C LEU A 36 35.92 -25.79 -44.90
N ALA A 37 35.41 -24.77 -44.22
CA ALA A 37 36.16 -24.07 -43.18
C ALA A 37 36.45 -24.99 -41.98
N VAL A 38 35.46 -25.80 -41.58
CA VAL A 38 35.57 -26.72 -40.45
C VAL A 38 36.37 -27.97 -40.85
N MET A 39 35.94 -28.68 -41.89
CA MET A 39 36.51 -29.97 -42.32
C MET A 39 37.85 -29.83 -43.06
N GLY A 40 38.17 -28.64 -43.57
CA GLY A 40 39.40 -28.36 -44.30
C GLY A 40 39.36 -28.88 -45.73
N GLN A 41 40.19 -29.88 -46.05
CA GLN A 41 40.21 -30.50 -47.37
C GLN A 41 39.25 -31.68 -47.41
N VAL A 42 38.27 -31.62 -48.32
CA VAL A 42 37.17 -32.61 -48.41
C VAL A 42 37.07 -33.20 -49.82
N ASN A 43 36.47 -34.38 -49.93
CA ASN A 43 36.22 -35.00 -51.23
C ASN A 43 35.05 -34.29 -51.93
N ARG A 44 35.18 -34.04 -53.23
CA ARG A 44 34.13 -33.46 -54.09
C ARG A 44 32.84 -34.25 -54.09
N ASP A 45 32.94 -35.57 -54.11
CA ASP A 45 31.76 -36.45 -54.16
C ASP A 45 31.06 -36.51 -52.81
N GLU A 46 31.81 -36.48 -51.72
CA GLU A 46 31.29 -36.43 -50.35
C GLU A 46 30.49 -35.15 -50.12
N ILE A 47 31.07 -33.97 -50.41
CA ILE A 47 30.37 -32.70 -50.20
C ILE A 47 29.24 -32.47 -51.21
N ALA A 48 29.33 -33.05 -52.41
CA ALA A 48 28.21 -33.06 -53.34
C ALA A 48 27.04 -33.90 -52.81
N GLY A 49 27.32 -35.04 -52.18
CA GLY A 49 26.32 -35.88 -51.52
C GLY A 49 25.69 -35.20 -50.31
N ILE A 50 26.49 -34.52 -49.48
CA ILE A 50 25.99 -33.84 -48.27
C ILE A 50 25.11 -32.62 -48.57
N LEU A 51 25.30 -31.94 -49.71
CA LEU A 51 24.54 -30.73 -50.07
C LEU A 51 23.50 -30.94 -51.18
N TRP A 52 23.48 -32.10 -51.84
CA TRP A 52 22.55 -32.43 -52.92
C TRP A 52 22.27 -33.94 -52.96
N GLY A 53 22.09 -34.56 -51.78
CA GLY A 53 21.84 -36.00 -51.64
C GLY A 53 20.54 -36.46 -52.32
N ASP A 54 19.60 -35.53 -52.52
CA ASP A 54 18.33 -35.72 -53.22
C ASP A 54 18.46 -35.74 -54.76
N LYS A 55 19.64 -35.44 -55.31
CA LYS A 55 19.89 -35.37 -56.76
C LYS A 55 20.77 -36.51 -57.24
N GLU A 56 20.59 -36.90 -58.50
CA GLU A 56 21.52 -37.82 -59.16
C GLU A 56 22.95 -37.25 -59.16
N ASN A 57 23.95 -38.13 -58.94
CA ASN A 57 25.37 -37.78 -58.79
C ASN A 57 25.92 -36.83 -59.88
N GLN A 58 25.45 -36.94 -61.13
CA GLN A 58 25.89 -36.04 -62.21
C GLN A 58 25.36 -34.61 -62.05
N VAL A 59 24.12 -34.46 -61.55
CA VAL A 59 23.49 -33.16 -61.30
C VAL A 59 24.07 -32.53 -60.04
N ALA A 60 24.30 -33.31 -58.97
CA ALA A 60 24.94 -32.85 -57.74
C ALA A 60 26.34 -32.26 -58.01
N ARG A 61 27.18 -32.95 -58.80
CA ARG A 61 28.50 -32.46 -59.22
C ARG A 61 28.43 -31.16 -60.04
N LYS A 62 27.45 -31.05 -60.94
CA LYS A 62 27.23 -29.83 -61.73
C LYS A 62 26.84 -28.66 -60.84
N ASN A 63 25.96 -28.88 -59.87
CA ASN A 63 25.54 -27.87 -58.91
C ASN A 63 26.71 -27.44 -58.02
N LEU A 64 27.49 -28.38 -57.48
CA LEU A 64 28.70 -28.08 -56.71
C LEU A 64 29.67 -27.20 -57.49
N ARG A 65 29.94 -27.54 -58.77
CA ARG A 65 30.83 -26.73 -59.63
C ARG A 65 30.31 -25.30 -59.82
N ASN A 66 29.00 -25.15 -60.03
CA ASN A 66 28.38 -23.83 -60.18
C ASN A 66 28.45 -23.03 -58.87
N THR A 67 28.19 -23.66 -57.72
CA THR A 67 28.27 -23.02 -56.40
C THR A 67 29.68 -22.56 -56.09
N VAL A 68 30.71 -23.37 -56.39
CA VAL A 68 32.13 -22.98 -56.24
C VAL A 68 32.48 -21.77 -57.11
N TYR A 69 32.04 -21.76 -58.37
CA TYR A 69 32.26 -20.63 -59.27
C TYR A 69 31.61 -19.34 -58.74
N GLN A 70 30.37 -19.43 -58.27
CA GLN A 70 29.64 -18.28 -57.75
C GLN A 70 30.22 -17.78 -56.43
N ALA A 71 30.67 -18.67 -55.54
CA ALA A 71 31.38 -18.30 -54.32
C ALA A 71 32.66 -17.51 -54.66
N ASN A 72 33.54 -18.04 -55.51
CA ASN A 72 34.76 -17.33 -55.92
C ASN A 72 34.49 -15.98 -56.59
N LYS A 73 33.35 -15.84 -57.28
CA LYS A 73 32.92 -14.57 -57.86
C LYS A 73 32.53 -13.54 -56.79
N ILE A 74 31.79 -13.92 -55.74
CA ILE A 74 31.37 -13.03 -54.65
C ILE A 74 32.59 -12.44 -53.92
N PHE A 75 33.63 -13.25 -53.72
CA PHE A 75 34.83 -12.85 -53.01
C PHE A 75 35.93 -12.24 -53.91
N GLU A 76 35.63 -12.01 -55.20
CA GLU A 76 36.55 -11.44 -56.18
C GLU A 76 37.92 -12.16 -56.17
N GLY A 77 37.89 -13.49 -56.16
CA GLY A 77 39.08 -14.35 -56.19
C GLY A 77 38.84 -15.79 -55.80
N ASP A 78 39.86 -16.63 -55.95
CA ASP A 78 39.78 -18.05 -55.67
C ASP A 78 39.82 -18.32 -54.16
N ILE A 79 38.65 -18.28 -53.51
CA ILE A 79 38.50 -18.65 -52.09
C ILE A 79 38.42 -20.16 -51.93
N ILE A 80 37.70 -20.85 -52.81
CA ILE A 80 37.63 -22.30 -52.85
C ILE A 80 38.51 -22.78 -54.00
N VAL A 81 39.50 -23.59 -53.67
CA VAL A 81 40.46 -24.18 -54.62
C VAL A 81 40.29 -25.70 -54.66
N SER A 82 40.90 -26.31 -55.66
CA SER A 82 40.92 -27.75 -55.83
C SER A 82 42.37 -28.26 -55.76
N PRO A 83 42.84 -28.68 -54.58
CA PRO A 83 44.20 -29.19 -54.42
C PRO A 83 44.49 -30.42 -55.28
N SER A 84 43.45 -31.23 -55.57
CA SER A 84 43.51 -32.39 -56.47
C SER A 84 42.21 -32.52 -57.26
N ARG A 85 42.20 -33.34 -58.33
CA ARG A 85 40.99 -33.54 -59.17
C ARG A 85 39.76 -34.01 -58.40
N SER A 86 39.93 -34.65 -57.24
CA SER A 86 38.86 -35.18 -56.39
C SER A 86 38.62 -34.38 -55.10
N SER A 87 39.39 -33.31 -54.82
CA SER A 87 39.25 -32.56 -53.56
C SER A 87 38.93 -31.08 -53.73
N LEU A 88 38.27 -30.52 -52.72
CA LEU A 88 38.04 -29.09 -52.52
C LEU A 88 38.58 -28.67 -51.16
N ALA A 89 39.09 -27.45 -51.08
CA ALA A 89 39.55 -26.83 -49.85
C ALA A 89 39.42 -25.31 -49.97
N LEU A 90 39.46 -24.61 -48.83
CA LEU A 90 39.72 -23.18 -48.83
C LEU A 90 41.16 -22.90 -49.27
N ASN A 91 41.37 -21.78 -49.95
CA ASN A 91 42.68 -21.40 -50.48
C ASN A 91 43.68 -21.19 -49.33
N PRO A 92 44.83 -21.91 -49.32
CA PRO A 92 45.82 -21.83 -48.24
C PRO A 92 46.52 -20.47 -48.14
N ASP A 93 46.43 -19.63 -49.19
CA ASP A 93 46.98 -18.27 -49.18
C ASP A 93 46.10 -17.27 -48.40
N LEU A 94 44.89 -17.69 -47.99
CA LEU A 94 44.00 -16.89 -47.14
C LEU A 94 44.50 -16.88 -45.69
N SER A 95 44.32 -15.74 -45.04
CA SER A 95 44.46 -15.62 -43.59
C SER A 95 43.10 -15.97 -42.97
N LEU A 96 42.88 -17.25 -42.72
CA LEU A 96 41.62 -17.77 -42.18
C LEU A 96 41.60 -17.66 -40.65
N SER A 97 40.63 -16.91 -40.11
CA SER A 97 40.28 -16.88 -38.70
C SER A 97 38.92 -17.56 -38.50
N LEU A 98 38.87 -18.59 -37.67
CA LEU A 98 37.67 -19.38 -37.43
C LEU A 98 37.52 -19.58 -35.92
N ASP A 99 36.46 -19.02 -35.34
CA ASP A 99 36.20 -19.06 -33.90
C ASP A 99 36.13 -20.49 -33.35
N VAL A 100 35.47 -21.43 -34.06
CA VAL A 100 35.39 -22.84 -33.63
C VAL A 100 36.75 -23.54 -33.58
N LYS A 101 37.67 -23.24 -34.51
CA LYS A 101 39.03 -23.81 -34.50
C LYS A 101 39.95 -23.16 -33.47
N LEU A 102 39.76 -21.86 -33.23
CA LEU A 102 40.45 -21.15 -32.17
C LEU A 102 40.02 -21.72 -30.80
N PHE A 103 38.73 -21.98 -30.64
CA PHE A 103 38.18 -22.63 -29.47
C PHE A 103 38.68 -24.07 -29.30
N GLU A 104 38.66 -24.91 -30.34
CA GLU A 104 39.20 -26.29 -30.28
C GLU A 104 40.69 -26.35 -29.89
N ARG A 105 41.47 -25.33 -30.25
CA ARG A 105 42.92 -25.30 -30.00
C ARG A 105 43.26 -25.02 -28.54
N ASP A 106 42.53 -24.12 -27.90
CA ASP A 106 42.71 -23.79 -26.49
C ASP A 106 41.36 -23.46 -25.83
N PRO A 107 40.53 -24.49 -25.55
CA PRO A 107 39.17 -24.30 -25.08
C PRO A 107 39.07 -23.49 -23.78
N LEU A 108 40.01 -23.69 -22.85
CA LEU A 108 40.03 -23.06 -21.53
C LEU A 108 40.24 -21.54 -21.60
N SER A 109 41.18 -21.09 -22.43
CA SER A 109 41.47 -19.66 -22.61
C SER A 109 40.48 -18.97 -23.55
N ALA A 110 39.69 -19.73 -24.31
CA ALA A 110 38.85 -19.24 -25.40
C ALA A 110 37.34 -19.39 -25.16
N LEU A 111 36.90 -19.60 -23.91
CA LEU A 111 35.48 -19.76 -23.56
C LEU A 111 34.60 -18.60 -24.07
N ASP A 112 35.11 -17.36 -24.09
CA ASP A 112 34.39 -16.16 -24.54
C ASP A 112 34.04 -16.18 -26.05
N LEU A 113 34.65 -17.09 -26.83
CA LEU A 113 34.32 -17.29 -28.24
C LEU A 113 33.00 -18.06 -28.42
N TYR A 114 32.60 -18.88 -27.44
CA TYR A 114 31.35 -19.62 -27.48
C TYR A 114 30.21 -18.70 -27.04
N ARG A 115 29.48 -18.14 -28.00
CA ARG A 115 28.40 -17.15 -27.77
C ARG A 115 27.00 -17.67 -28.06
N GLY A 116 26.89 -18.95 -28.38
CA GLY A 116 25.69 -19.60 -28.90
C GLY A 116 26.07 -20.88 -29.64
N ASP A 117 25.07 -21.66 -30.01
CA ASP A 117 25.30 -22.95 -30.65
C ASP A 117 25.98 -22.83 -32.02
N PHE A 118 26.65 -23.90 -32.44
CA PHE A 118 27.23 -23.96 -33.78
C PHE A 118 26.15 -23.77 -34.85
N LEU A 119 26.35 -22.76 -35.72
CA LEU A 119 25.42 -22.37 -36.79
C LEU A 119 23.99 -22.14 -36.28
N GLU A 120 23.84 -21.41 -35.18
CA GLU A 120 22.54 -21.12 -34.58
C GLU A 120 21.61 -20.38 -35.58
N GLY A 121 20.38 -20.86 -35.70
CA GLY A 121 19.37 -20.29 -36.61
C GLY A 121 19.62 -20.53 -38.11
N PHE A 122 20.69 -21.25 -38.48
CA PHE A 122 20.98 -21.60 -39.88
C PHE A 122 20.60 -23.06 -40.18
N TYR A 123 19.81 -23.26 -41.23
CA TYR A 123 19.41 -24.57 -41.74
C TYR A 123 19.35 -24.54 -43.27
N VAL A 124 19.59 -25.69 -43.90
CA VAL A 124 19.47 -25.83 -45.35
C VAL A 124 18.18 -26.57 -45.67
N LYS A 125 17.26 -25.90 -46.36
CA LYS A 125 15.96 -26.47 -46.72
C LYS A 125 16.13 -27.76 -47.54
N ASP A 126 15.40 -28.80 -47.11
CA ASP A 126 15.31 -30.12 -47.77
C ASP A 126 16.67 -30.87 -47.86
N ASP A 127 17.54 -30.73 -46.85
CA ASP A 127 18.91 -31.30 -46.86
C ASP A 127 19.32 -31.95 -45.53
N GLU A 128 18.86 -33.19 -45.31
CA GLU A 128 19.02 -33.92 -44.05
C GLU A 128 20.48 -34.24 -43.69
N ASP A 129 21.34 -34.48 -44.69
CA ASP A 129 22.73 -34.91 -44.48
C ASP A 129 23.60 -33.77 -43.91
N PHE A 130 23.40 -32.54 -44.39
CA PHE A 130 24.09 -31.36 -43.85
C PHE A 130 23.62 -31.05 -42.42
N ASP A 131 22.32 -31.09 -42.17
CA ASP A 131 21.75 -30.83 -40.85
C ASP A 131 22.22 -31.88 -39.83
N GLN A 132 22.36 -33.15 -40.23
CA GLN A 132 22.94 -34.20 -39.38
C GLN A 132 24.41 -33.92 -39.04
N TRP A 133 25.24 -33.49 -40.00
CA TRP A 133 26.62 -33.09 -39.74
C TRP A 133 26.70 -31.90 -38.80
N ALA A 134 25.89 -30.87 -39.03
CA ALA A 134 25.85 -29.66 -38.21
C ALA A 134 25.41 -29.98 -36.78
N SER A 135 24.41 -30.85 -36.60
CA SER A 135 23.97 -31.32 -35.28
C SER A 135 25.09 -32.04 -34.53
N ARG A 136 25.80 -32.99 -35.18
CA ARG A 136 26.93 -33.70 -34.56
C ARG A 136 28.04 -32.74 -34.12
N LYS A 137 28.31 -31.69 -34.91
CA LYS A 137 29.28 -30.67 -34.55
C LYS A 137 28.81 -29.78 -33.40
N ARG A 138 27.54 -29.38 -33.40
CA ARG A 138 26.91 -28.64 -32.30
C ARG A 138 27.03 -29.39 -30.99
N ASP A 139 26.67 -30.68 -30.97
CA ASP A 139 26.77 -31.52 -29.78
C ASP A 139 28.23 -31.67 -29.30
N ALA A 140 29.16 -31.88 -30.23
CA ALA A 140 30.59 -31.98 -29.90
C ALA A 140 31.15 -30.69 -29.31
N TYR A 141 30.79 -29.53 -29.87
CA TYR A 141 31.24 -28.23 -29.36
C TYR A 141 30.60 -27.87 -28.03
N ARG A 142 29.30 -28.12 -27.86
CA ARG A 142 28.60 -27.91 -26.60
C ARG A 142 29.22 -28.76 -25.49
N LYS A 143 29.48 -30.04 -25.77
CA LYS A 143 30.15 -30.94 -24.83
C LYS A 143 31.55 -30.43 -24.46
N LEU A 144 32.36 -30.05 -25.46
CA LEU A 144 33.70 -29.50 -25.22
C LEU A 144 33.65 -28.20 -24.39
N TYR A 145 32.66 -27.34 -24.63
CA TYR A 145 32.43 -26.12 -23.85
C TYR A 145 32.11 -26.42 -22.40
N VAL A 146 31.11 -27.27 -22.15
CA VAL A 146 30.71 -27.66 -20.78
C VAL A 146 31.89 -28.30 -20.02
N GLU A 147 32.62 -29.22 -20.64
CA GLU A 147 33.82 -29.84 -20.05
C GLU A 147 34.89 -28.80 -19.71
N SER A 148 35.10 -27.81 -20.58
CA SER A 148 36.09 -26.75 -20.37
C SER A 148 35.66 -25.76 -19.28
N CYS A 149 34.37 -25.47 -19.17
CA CYS A 149 33.83 -24.64 -18.08
C CYS A 149 34.07 -25.31 -16.72
N TYR A 150 33.76 -26.61 -16.59
CA TYR A 150 34.02 -27.35 -15.36
C TYR A 150 35.51 -27.37 -15.01
N GLN A 151 36.39 -27.63 -15.98
CA GLN A 151 37.84 -27.59 -15.77
C GLN A 151 38.33 -26.21 -15.31
N LYS A 152 37.76 -25.11 -15.86
CA LYS A 152 38.12 -23.75 -15.43
C LYS A 152 37.66 -23.46 -14.00
N ILE A 153 36.45 -23.90 -13.64
CA ILE A 153 35.93 -23.78 -12.27
C ILE A 153 36.83 -24.53 -11.28
N GLU A 154 37.28 -25.74 -11.63
CA GLU A 154 38.20 -26.52 -10.81
C GLU A 154 39.60 -25.88 -10.68
N GLN A 155 40.12 -25.24 -11.73
CA GLN A 155 41.46 -24.64 -11.72
C GLN A 155 41.52 -23.30 -10.97
N VAL A 156 40.51 -22.44 -11.16
CA VAL A 156 40.50 -21.08 -10.62
C VAL A 156 39.82 -21.04 -9.24
N GLY A 157 38.87 -21.95 -8.99
CA GLY A 157 38.05 -21.98 -7.80
C GLY A 157 37.03 -20.83 -7.75
N PHE A 158 36.24 -20.80 -6.69
CA PHE A 158 35.13 -19.84 -6.54
C PHE A 158 35.56 -18.42 -6.18
N ALA A 159 36.86 -18.13 -5.99
CA ALA A 159 37.33 -16.80 -5.61
C ALA A 159 37.25 -15.76 -6.74
N ASP A 160 37.22 -16.20 -8.00
CA ASP A 160 37.12 -15.31 -9.17
C ASP A 160 35.65 -14.97 -9.47
N PRO A 161 35.25 -13.68 -9.44
CA PRO A 161 33.88 -13.26 -9.72
C PRO A 161 33.36 -13.63 -11.12
N SER A 162 34.25 -13.87 -12.09
CA SER A 162 33.86 -14.26 -13.45
C SER A 162 33.22 -15.66 -13.52
N ILE A 163 33.38 -16.47 -12.46
CA ILE A 163 32.79 -17.80 -12.35
C ILE A 163 31.27 -17.75 -12.20
N GLU A 164 30.70 -16.71 -11.56
CA GLU A 164 29.24 -16.56 -11.44
C GLU A 164 28.58 -16.51 -12.82
N LEU A 165 29.12 -15.69 -13.73
CA LEU A 165 28.61 -15.55 -15.10
C LEU A 165 28.74 -16.86 -15.88
N LEU A 166 29.84 -17.60 -15.68
CA LEU A 166 30.08 -18.88 -16.33
C LEU A 166 29.08 -19.96 -15.88
N LEU A 167 28.73 -19.97 -14.59
CA LEU A 167 27.75 -20.91 -14.01
C LEU A 167 26.33 -20.62 -14.48
N HIS A 168 25.93 -19.35 -14.57
CA HIS A 168 24.63 -18.97 -15.17
C HIS A 168 24.53 -19.44 -16.62
N HIS A 169 25.59 -19.26 -17.41
CA HIS A 169 25.59 -19.72 -18.80
C HIS A 169 25.54 -21.26 -18.92
N LEU A 170 26.13 -22.00 -17.98
CA LEU A 170 25.97 -23.46 -17.91
C LEU A 170 24.54 -23.89 -17.60
N VAL A 171 23.85 -23.18 -16.69
CA VAL A 171 22.44 -23.40 -16.37
C VAL A 171 21.54 -23.10 -17.58
N GLU A 172 21.82 -22.03 -18.33
CA GLU A 172 21.07 -21.70 -19.55
C GLU A 172 21.24 -22.74 -20.66
N LEU A 173 22.40 -23.42 -20.72
CA LEU A 173 22.67 -24.47 -21.71
C LEU A 173 21.94 -25.79 -21.44
N ASP A 174 21.77 -26.12 -20.16
CA ASP A 174 20.99 -27.28 -19.71
C ASP A 174 20.36 -26.99 -18.34
N GLU A 175 19.10 -26.56 -18.38
CA GLU A 175 18.33 -26.18 -17.20
C GLU A 175 17.96 -27.39 -16.31
N PHE A 176 18.13 -28.62 -16.80
CA PHE A 176 17.86 -29.85 -16.04
C PHE A 176 19.14 -30.49 -15.48
N GLU A 177 20.32 -29.97 -15.80
CA GLU A 177 21.59 -30.47 -15.26
C GLU A 177 21.83 -29.90 -13.85
N GLU A 178 21.39 -30.68 -12.86
CA GLU A 178 21.49 -30.37 -11.43
C GLU A 178 22.91 -30.01 -10.97
N LYS A 179 23.96 -30.59 -11.60
CA LYS A 179 25.35 -30.28 -11.25
C LYS A 179 25.67 -28.78 -11.39
N ASN A 180 25.05 -28.09 -12.36
CA ASN A 180 25.28 -26.66 -12.58
C ASN A 180 24.70 -25.82 -11.43
N TYR A 181 23.52 -26.18 -10.96
CA TYR A 181 22.88 -25.55 -9.79
C TYR A 181 23.64 -25.84 -8.52
N GLN A 182 24.14 -27.07 -8.34
CA GLN A 182 24.98 -27.41 -7.21
C GLN A 182 26.24 -26.52 -7.16
N LEU A 183 26.97 -26.38 -8.27
CA LEU A 183 28.16 -25.52 -8.33
C LEU A 183 27.83 -24.03 -8.10
N LEU A 184 26.67 -23.56 -8.57
CA LEU A 184 26.19 -22.20 -8.33
C LEU A 184 25.80 -21.97 -6.85
N MET A 185 25.19 -22.96 -6.22
CA MET A 185 24.91 -22.97 -4.78
C MET A 185 26.20 -23.00 -3.96
N GLU A 186 27.19 -23.82 -4.34
CA GLU A 186 28.51 -23.85 -3.70
C GLU A 186 29.24 -22.50 -3.85
N TYR A 187 29.16 -21.86 -5.03
CA TYR A 187 29.69 -20.52 -5.26
C TYR A 187 29.02 -19.48 -4.34
N TYR A 188 27.69 -19.46 -4.24
CA TYR A 188 26.98 -18.52 -3.36
C TYR A 188 27.22 -18.78 -1.88
N SER A 189 27.38 -20.04 -1.49
CA SER A 189 27.79 -20.42 -0.13
C SER A 189 29.20 -19.89 0.18
N PHE A 190 30.14 -20.05 -0.74
CA PHE A 190 31.53 -19.58 -0.61
C PHE A 190 31.61 -18.05 -0.45
N HIS A 191 30.77 -17.29 -1.16
CA HIS A 191 30.69 -15.82 -1.06
C HIS A 191 29.75 -15.29 0.03
N HIS A 192 29.21 -16.15 0.89
CA HIS A 192 28.25 -15.80 1.95
C HIS A 192 26.96 -15.11 1.44
N GLN A 193 26.57 -15.34 0.18
CA GLN A 193 25.36 -14.76 -0.44
C GLN A 193 24.15 -15.70 -0.26
N LEU A 194 23.71 -15.87 0.99
CA LEU A 194 22.66 -16.84 1.35
C LEU A 194 21.31 -16.59 0.66
N GLY A 195 20.95 -15.34 0.40
CA GLY A 195 19.72 -15.01 -0.34
C GLY A 195 19.70 -15.64 -1.73
N LYS A 196 20.79 -15.46 -2.50
CA LYS A 196 20.95 -16.04 -3.83
C LYS A 196 21.08 -17.57 -3.79
N PHE A 197 21.69 -18.12 -2.74
CA PHE A 197 21.74 -19.57 -2.51
C PHE A 197 20.34 -20.18 -2.43
N PHE A 198 19.47 -19.63 -1.57
CA PHE A 198 18.11 -20.15 -1.39
C PHE A 198 17.23 -19.89 -2.63
N GLU A 199 17.37 -18.72 -3.25
CA GLU A 199 16.68 -18.43 -4.51
C GLU A 199 17.03 -19.45 -5.60
N THR A 200 18.31 -19.82 -5.72
CA THR A 200 18.77 -20.83 -6.70
C THR A 200 18.19 -22.21 -6.40
N TYR A 201 18.17 -22.63 -5.13
CA TYR A 201 17.56 -23.89 -4.71
C TYR A 201 16.05 -23.94 -5.02
N TYR A 202 15.30 -22.90 -4.66
CA TYR A 202 13.85 -22.88 -4.90
C TYR A 202 13.49 -22.79 -6.39
N LYS A 203 14.28 -22.06 -7.19
CA LYS A 203 14.13 -22.07 -8.65
C LYS A 203 14.30 -23.47 -9.24
N LEU A 204 15.29 -24.23 -8.77
CA LEU A 204 15.50 -25.61 -9.21
C LEU A 204 14.36 -26.53 -8.77
N VAL A 205 13.89 -26.42 -7.52
CA VAL A 205 12.77 -27.22 -7.00
C VAL A 205 11.50 -26.98 -7.84
N ASP A 206 11.15 -25.71 -8.09
CA ASP A 206 9.98 -25.35 -8.91
C ASP A 206 10.10 -25.90 -10.35
N LEU A 207 11.28 -25.78 -10.95
CA LEU A 207 11.54 -26.27 -12.31
C LEU A 207 11.41 -27.81 -12.40
N LEU A 208 12.06 -28.55 -11.49
CA LEU A 208 12.04 -30.01 -11.49
C LEU A 208 10.66 -30.58 -11.14
N ASP A 209 9.92 -29.95 -10.22
CA ASP A 209 8.57 -30.37 -9.87
C ASP A 209 7.58 -30.11 -11.02
N ARG A 210 7.65 -28.92 -11.63
CA ARG A 210 6.75 -28.51 -12.71
C ARG A 210 6.96 -29.31 -14.00
N GLU A 211 8.21 -29.48 -14.43
CA GLU A 211 8.51 -30.05 -15.75
C GLU A 211 8.74 -31.58 -15.71
N LEU A 212 9.24 -32.10 -14.58
CA LEU A 212 9.63 -33.52 -14.45
C LEU A 212 8.92 -34.25 -13.29
N SER A 213 8.21 -33.53 -12.41
CA SER A 213 7.55 -34.08 -11.20
C SER A 213 8.49 -34.90 -10.32
N VAL A 214 9.75 -34.45 -10.23
CA VAL A 214 10.79 -35.04 -9.38
C VAL A 214 11.36 -34.00 -8.44
N ARG A 215 11.93 -34.46 -7.33
CA ARG A 215 12.65 -33.60 -6.38
C ARG A 215 14.12 -33.47 -6.77
N PRO A 216 14.83 -32.42 -6.29
CA PRO A 216 16.28 -32.33 -6.44
C PRO A 216 17.00 -33.56 -5.89
N SER A 217 18.16 -33.83 -6.44
CA SER A 217 19.05 -34.89 -6.02
C SER A 217 19.49 -34.74 -4.56
N ARG A 218 19.82 -35.87 -3.96
CA ARG A 218 20.29 -35.96 -2.58
C ARG A 218 21.51 -35.06 -2.30
N ALA A 219 22.39 -34.85 -3.27
CA ALA A 219 23.55 -33.98 -3.11
C ALA A 219 23.14 -32.51 -2.91
N ILE A 220 22.12 -32.04 -3.63
CA ILE A 220 21.56 -30.70 -3.49
C ILE A 220 20.77 -30.56 -2.20
N GLU A 221 19.98 -31.58 -1.82
CA GLU A 221 19.28 -31.61 -0.54
C GLU A 221 20.28 -31.58 0.65
N GLU A 222 21.37 -32.36 0.59
CA GLU A 222 22.43 -32.35 1.60
C GLU A 222 23.16 -31.00 1.65
N LEU A 223 23.42 -30.36 0.51
CA LEU A 223 24.00 -29.01 0.45
C LEU A 223 23.05 -27.97 1.06
N TYR A 224 21.76 -28.01 0.71
CA TYR A 224 20.73 -27.16 1.31
C TYR A 224 20.65 -27.36 2.82
N HIS A 225 20.58 -28.61 3.29
CA HIS A 225 20.51 -28.93 4.71
C HIS A 225 21.80 -28.54 5.45
N SER A 226 22.98 -28.72 4.85
CA SER A 226 24.25 -28.32 5.47
C SER A 226 24.38 -26.80 5.63
N VAL A 227 23.90 -26.01 4.66
CA VAL A 227 23.87 -24.54 4.75
C VAL A 227 22.75 -24.07 5.69
N LEU A 228 21.61 -24.77 5.74
CA LEU A 228 20.55 -24.52 6.72
C LEU A 228 21.01 -24.84 8.14
N GLU A 229 21.75 -25.94 8.33
CA GLU A 229 22.39 -26.33 9.58
C GLU A 229 23.55 -25.41 9.92
N ALA A 230 24.33 -24.93 8.95
CA ALA A 230 25.33 -23.88 9.12
C ALA A 230 24.66 -22.56 9.53
N LYS A 231 23.53 -22.16 8.95
CA LYS A 231 22.71 -21.00 9.39
C LYS A 231 22.17 -21.20 10.80
N ARG A 232 21.71 -22.42 11.14
CA ARG A 232 21.28 -22.80 12.50
C ARG A 232 22.45 -22.84 13.49
N THR A 233 23.63 -23.30 13.09
CA THR A 233 24.84 -23.41 13.92
C THR A 233 25.59 -22.10 14.04
N HIS A 234 25.64 -21.24 13.02
CA HIS A 234 26.03 -19.83 13.12
C HIS A 234 25.06 -19.05 13.99
N LYS A 235 23.74 -19.29 13.88
CA LYS A 235 22.75 -18.81 14.87
C LYS A 235 22.93 -19.45 16.25
N LEU A 236 23.52 -20.64 16.40
CA LEU A 236 23.82 -21.25 17.71
C LEU A 236 25.14 -20.76 18.31
N THR A 237 26.17 -20.49 17.50
CA THR A 237 27.43 -19.86 17.95
C THR A 237 27.23 -18.38 18.27
N ASN A 238 26.32 -17.69 17.57
CA ASN A 238 25.79 -16.40 18.00
C ASN A 238 24.68 -16.51 19.06
N ARG A 239 24.10 -17.69 19.37
CA ARG A 239 23.31 -17.85 20.62
C ARG A 239 24.18 -17.89 21.87
N LEU A 240 25.46 -18.26 21.73
CA LEU A 240 26.46 -18.11 22.80
C LEU A 240 27.02 -16.69 22.89
N ASN A 241 26.73 -15.83 21.91
CA ASN A 241 27.04 -14.40 21.89
C ASN A 241 25.82 -13.57 21.42
N ILE A 242 24.63 -13.86 21.93
CA ILE A 242 23.67 -12.77 22.13
C ILE A 242 24.44 -11.89 23.10
N ARG A 243 24.80 -10.65 22.72
CA ARG A 243 25.08 -9.66 23.75
C ARG A 243 23.79 -9.53 24.51
N GLU A 244 23.64 -10.35 25.56
CA GLU A 244 22.41 -10.44 26.32
C GLU A 244 22.06 -9.01 26.71
N LEU A 245 20.95 -8.49 26.17
CA LEU A 245 20.50 -7.13 26.48
C LEU A 245 20.50 -6.97 27.99
N SER A 246 20.93 -5.80 28.45
CA SER A 246 20.95 -5.49 29.87
C SER A 246 19.56 -5.77 30.46
N PHE A 247 19.50 -6.42 31.64
CA PHE A 247 18.21 -6.70 32.25
C PHE A 247 17.48 -5.37 32.51
N PHE A 248 16.33 -5.19 31.87
CA PHE A 248 15.60 -3.93 31.84
C PHE A 248 14.20 -4.08 32.47
N GLY A 249 13.80 -3.05 33.21
CA GLY A 249 12.45 -2.98 33.81
C GLY A 249 12.25 -4.00 34.93
N ARG A 250 10.98 -4.39 35.15
CA ARG A 250 10.56 -5.45 36.09
C ARG A 250 10.93 -5.25 37.56
N LYS A 251 11.04 -4.00 38.00
CA LYS A 251 11.46 -3.67 39.38
C LYS A 251 10.45 -4.15 40.43
N GLN A 252 9.16 -4.08 40.11
CA GLN A 252 8.11 -4.50 41.04
C GLN A 252 8.07 -6.03 41.15
N GLU A 253 8.15 -6.71 40.01
CA GLU A 253 8.17 -8.16 39.91
C GLU A 253 9.41 -8.76 40.58
N LEU A 254 10.57 -8.13 40.40
CA LEU A 254 11.79 -8.50 41.14
C LEU A 254 11.65 -8.28 42.63
N SER A 255 11.08 -7.14 43.06
CA SER A 255 10.86 -6.87 44.49
C SER A 255 9.95 -7.90 45.14
N GLN A 256 8.92 -8.38 44.45
CA GLN A 256 8.03 -9.45 44.94
C GLN A 256 8.76 -10.80 45.05
N LEU A 257 9.60 -11.12 44.07
CA LEU A 257 10.44 -12.32 44.14
C LEU A 257 11.48 -12.22 45.26
N GLU A 258 12.12 -11.07 45.46
CA GLU A 258 13.05 -10.82 46.58
C GLU A 258 12.35 -10.94 47.93
N GLU A 259 11.15 -10.39 48.08
CA GLU A 259 10.33 -10.54 49.29
C GLU A 259 10.02 -12.02 49.55
N TYR A 260 9.62 -12.76 48.53
CA TYR A 260 9.40 -14.21 48.63
C TYR A 260 10.67 -14.96 49.01
N LEU A 261 11.82 -14.62 48.40
CA LEU A 261 13.10 -15.24 48.74
C LEU A 261 13.50 -14.98 50.19
N SER A 262 13.23 -13.78 50.72
CA SER A 262 13.51 -13.50 52.13
C SER A 262 12.73 -14.42 53.08
N LEU A 263 11.48 -14.76 52.73
CA LEU A 263 10.67 -15.75 53.46
C LEU A 263 11.20 -17.18 53.32
N VAL A 264 11.80 -17.53 52.17
CA VAL A 264 12.43 -18.85 51.97
C VAL A 264 13.72 -18.95 52.82
N GLU A 265 14.50 -17.87 52.92
CA GLU A 265 15.70 -17.83 53.78
C GLU A 265 15.37 -18.01 55.27
N THR A 266 14.29 -17.37 55.74
CA THR A 266 13.82 -17.49 57.13
C THR A 266 13.06 -18.79 57.40
N GLY A 267 12.70 -19.55 56.36
CA GLY A 267 11.89 -20.77 56.46
C GLY A 267 10.40 -20.50 56.71
N GLU A 268 9.95 -19.27 56.49
CA GLU A 268 8.58 -18.81 56.69
C GLU A 268 7.72 -18.91 55.41
N ALA A 269 8.33 -19.27 54.27
CA ALA A 269 7.60 -19.47 53.01
C ALA A 269 6.61 -20.65 53.08
N VAL A 270 5.33 -20.33 52.96
CA VAL A 270 4.21 -21.27 53.23
C VAL A 270 3.90 -22.21 52.04
N GLY A 271 4.43 -21.95 50.85
CA GLY A 271 4.24 -22.81 49.68
C GLY A 271 4.80 -22.21 48.38
N PRO A 272 4.54 -22.84 47.22
CA PRO A 272 5.23 -22.55 45.96
C PRO A 272 4.89 -21.18 45.35
N PHE A 273 5.79 -20.72 44.47
CA PHE A 273 5.61 -19.49 43.71
C PHE A 273 5.32 -19.81 42.23
N LEU A 274 4.31 -19.20 41.64
CA LEU A 274 3.94 -19.37 40.24
C LEU A 274 4.15 -18.08 39.47
N VAL A 275 4.96 -18.13 38.42
CA VAL A 275 5.16 -17.05 37.44
C VAL A 275 4.38 -17.36 36.17
N MET A 276 3.29 -16.64 35.96
CA MET A 276 2.46 -16.72 34.75
C MET A 276 2.87 -15.64 33.74
N GLY A 277 2.59 -15.87 32.47
CA GLY A 277 2.74 -14.87 31.40
C GLY A 277 2.66 -15.54 30.04
N GLN A 278 2.44 -14.77 28.97
CA GLN A 278 2.49 -15.30 27.61
C GLN A 278 3.93 -15.63 27.19
N SER A 279 4.09 -16.38 26.10
CA SER A 279 5.40 -16.65 25.52
C SER A 279 6.05 -15.34 25.06
N GLY A 280 7.37 -15.24 25.15
CA GLY A 280 8.11 -14.02 24.83
C GLY A 280 8.08 -12.89 25.89
N THR A 281 7.22 -12.97 26.92
CA THR A 281 7.11 -11.94 28.00
C THR A 281 8.34 -11.81 28.92
N GLY A 282 9.29 -12.75 28.85
CA GLY A 282 10.54 -12.71 29.61
C GLY A 282 10.56 -13.53 30.91
N LYS A 283 9.62 -14.46 31.14
CA LYS A 283 9.61 -15.39 32.31
C LYS A 283 10.99 -16.00 32.62
N LYS A 284 11.62 -16.61 31.62
CA LYS A 284 12.97 -17.21 31.75
C LYS A 284 14.06 -16.17 32.05
N ARG A 285 13.94 -14.96 31.49
CA ARG A 285 14.88 -13.86 31.73
C ARG A 285 14.78 -13.35 33.18
N LEU A 286 13.56 -13.23 33.71
CA LEU A 286 13.30 -12.87 35.11
C LEU A 286 13.92 -13.90 36.06
N LEU A 287 13.69 -15.20 35.85
CA LEU A 287 14.27 -16.25 36.70
C LEU A 287 15.79 -16.34 36.60
N ARG A 288 16.38 -16.14 35.41
CA ARG A 288 17.85 -16.04 35.28
C ARG A 288 18.40 -14.87 36.07
N GLN A 289 17.73 -13.72 36.02
CA GLN A 289 18.13 -12.55 36.80
C GLN A 289 18.05 -12.84 38.30
N LEU A 290 16.99 -13.53 38.75
CA LEU A 290 16.86 -13.99 40.13
C LEU A 290 18.06 -14.85 40.55
N VAL A 291 18.40 -15.88 39.77
CA VAL A 291 19.56 -16.76 40.04
C VAL A 291 20.86 -15.96 40.13
N LEU A 292 21.09 -15.01 39.22
CA LEU A 292 22.30 -14.18 39.23
C LEU A 292 22.41 -13.31 40.48
N MET A 293 21.29 -12.78 40.98
CA MET A 293 21.25 -11.89 42.14
C MET A 293 21.36 -12.65 43.47
N SER A 294 20.92 -13.90 43.53
CA SER A 294 20.80 -14.66 44.79
C SER A 294 21.62 -15.96 44.85
N ASN A 295 22.48 -16.25 43.87
CA ASN A 295 23.39 -17.42 43.85
C ASN A 295 24.32 -17.55 45.07
N ARG A 296 24.56 -16.47 45.80
CA ARG A 296 25.37 -16.51 47.03
C ARG A 296 24.59 -17.12 48.19
N SER A 297 23.29 -16.84 48.27
CA SER A 297 22.42 -17.24 49.39
C SER A 297 21.68 -18.55 49.14
N PHE A 298 21.42 -18.90 47.88
CA PHE A 298 20.61 -20.08 47.51
C PHE A 298 21.36 -21.06 46.60
N ASN A 299 20.98 -22.33 46.73
CA ASN A 299 21.25 -23.35 45.72
C ASN A 299 20.07 -23.41 44.73
N PHE A 300 20.34 -23.74 43.47
CA PHE A 300 19.32 -23.77 42.42
C PHE A 300 19.35 -25.10 41.67
N ILE A 301 18.16 -25.63 41.42
CA ILE A 301 17.93 -26.73 40.48
C ILE A 301 16.95 -26.23 39.44
N LYS A 302 17.23 -26.55 38.17
CA LYS A 302 16.36 -26.21 37.07
C LYS A 302 15.91 -27.47 36.36
N VAL A 303 14.59 -27.57 36.14
CA VAL A 303 13.94 -28.62 35.36
C VAL A 303 12.99 -27.93 34.38
N GLU A 304 13.01 -28.35 33.12
CA GLU A 304 12.20 -27.74 32.06
C GLU A 304 11.20 -28.75 31.50
N GLY A 305 9.91 -28.41 31.56
CA GLY A 305 8.85 -29.14 30.87
C GLY A 305 8.98 -28.98 29.36
N LYS A 306 8.90 -30.11 28.63
CA LYS A 306 8.98 -30.15 27.16
C LYS A 306 7.69 -30.73 26.61
N ALA A 307 7.17 -30.17 25.52
CA ALA A 307 5.93 -30.67 24.90
C ALA A 307 6.01 -32.17 24.52
N THR A 308 7.20 -32.66 24.14
CA THR A 308 7.45 -34.08 23.85
C THR A 308 7.39 -34.99 25.09
N SER A 309 7.61 -34.43 26.29
CA SER A 309 7.69 -35.16 27.55
C SER A 309 6.31 -35.61 28.06
N GLN A 310 5.21 -34.97 27.65
CA GLN A 310 3.86 -35.45 27.97
C GLN A 310 3.58 -36.87 27.44
N ARG A 311 4.33 -37.33 26.43
CA ARG A 311 4.20 -38.69 25.87
C ARG A 311 4.92 -39.77 26.69
N TYR A 312 5.77 -39.37 27.64
CA TYR A 312 6.58 -40.26 28.47
C TYR A 312 6.33 -39.98 29.96
N GLU A 313 5.55 -40.85 30.59
CA GLU A 313 5.21 -40.76 32.01
C GLU A 313 6.47 -40.74 32.90
N GLY A 314 6.51 -39.83 33.88
CA GLY A 314 7.59 -39.72 34.86
C GLY A 314 8.86 -39.02 34.36
N SER A 315 8.87 -38.44 33.16
CA SER A 315 10.07 -37.85 32.55
C SER A 315 10.59 -36.63 33.32
N ALA A 316 9.73 -35.68 33.68
CA ALA A 316 10.14 -34.49 34.43
C ALA A 316 10.63 -34.83 35.85
N TRP A 317 10.06 -35.88 36.46
CA TRP A 317 10.51 -36.40 37.74
C TRP A 317 11.92 -37.02 37.66
N ASN A 318 12.20 -37.76 36.59
CA ASN A 318 13.54 -38.32 36.37
C ASN A 318 14.58 -37.20 36.13
N ASP A 319 14.22 -36.15 35.39
CA ASP A 319 15.07 -34.98 35.19
C ASP A 319 15.37 -34.27 36.52
N LEU A 320 14.37 -34.13 37.40
CA LEU A 320 14.54 -33.59 38.75
C LEU A 320 15.50 -34.43 39.59
N ARG A 321 15.33 -35.76 39.57
CA ARG A 321 16.21 -36.69 40.29
C ARG A 321 17.66 -36.59 39.80
N GLN A 322 17.89 -36.62 38.49
CA GLN A 322 19.24 -36.48 37.94
C GLN A 322 19.88 -35.14 38.30
N ALA A 323 19.09 -34.06 38.32
CA ALA A 323 19.58 -32.74 38.72
C ALA A 323 19.95 -32.68 40.21
N LEU A 324 19.18 -33.36 41.08
CA LEU A 324 19.48 -33.49 42.50
C LEU A 324 20.73 -34.33 42.76
N GLU A 325 20.87 -35.47 42.08
CA GLU A 325 22.03 -36.36 42.16
C GLU A 325 23.32 -35.60 41.77
N LYS A 326 23.27 -34.87 40.64
CA LYS A 326 24.41 -34.07 40.18
C LYS A 326 24.81 -32.98 41.18
N LEU A 327 23.83 -32.28 41.78
CA LEU A 327 24.13 -31.26 42.79
C LEU A 327 24.70 -31.90 44.07
N GLY A 328 24.20 -33.07 44.45
CA GLY A 328 24.73 -33.87 45.56
C GLY A 328 26.18 -34.27 45.38
N ASP A 329 26.54 -34.74 44.18
CA ASP A 329 27.92 -35.07 43.81
C ASP A 329 28.84 -33.84 43.88
N GLU A 330 28.40 -32.70 43.35
CA GLU A 330 29.15 -31.43 43.40
C GLU A 330 29.38 -30.95 44.85
N MET A 331 28.46 -31.26 45.77
CA MET A 331 28.54 -30.91 47.19
C MET A 331 29.19 -32.01 48.06
N GLY A 332 29.61 -33.14 47.47
CA GLY A 332 30.27 -34.25 48.19
C GLY A 332 29.37 -35.02 49.16
N ILE A 333 28.06 -35.03 48.91
CA ILE A 333 27.06 -35.71 49.75
C ILE A 333 26.82 -37.12 49.22
N SER A 334 27.25 -38.15 49.97
CA SER A 334 27.03 -39.55 49.59
C SER A 334 25.56 -39.94 49.72
N LEU A 335 24.99 -40.45 48.63
CA LEU A 335 23.59 -40.84 48.52
C LEU A 335 23.35 -42.25 49.13
N LEU A 336 22.21 -42.45 49.79
CA LEU A 336 21.73 -43.77 50.22
C LEU A 336 20.83 -44.33 49.11
N GLU A 337 21.11 -45.55 48.65
CA GLU A 337 20.20 -46.28 47.76
C GLU A 337 18.96 -46.73 48.55
N GLU A 338 17.81 -46.12 48.26
CA GLU A 338 16.50 -46.50 48.82
C GLU A 338 15.59 -47.06 47.70
N GLU A 339 14.76 -48.06 48.02
CA GLU A 339 13.83 -48.70 47.06
C GLU A 339 12.65 -47.80 46.64
N ASP A 340 12.28 -46.81 47.46
CA ASP A 340 11.22 -45.84 47.17
C ASP A 340 11.80 -44.52 46.63
N ASP A 341 11.58 -44.30 45.35
CA ASP A 341 12.05 -43.13 44.58
C ASP A 341 11.58 -41.79 45.18
N LEU A 342 10.40 -41.72 45.81
CA LEU A 342 9.90 -40.48 46.43
C LEU A 342 10.60 -40.16 47.75
N ILE A 343 10.85 -41.19 48.56
CA ILE A 343 11.54 -41.03 49.85
C ILE A 343 13.02 -40.68 49.62
N SER A 344 13.64 -41.28 48.60
CA SER A 344 15.02 -40.96 48.19
C SER A 344 15.16 -39.48 47.81
N VAL A 345 14.30 -38.98 46.92
CA VAL A 345 14.29 -37.56 46.50
C VAL A 345 14.02 -36.63 47.69
N TRP A 346 13.09 -37.00 48.57
CA TRP A 346 12.79 -36.24 49.79
C TRP A 346 14.02 -36.10 50.70
N ASN A 347 14.70 -37.21 50.99
CA ASN A 347 15.91 -37.22 51.82
C ASN A 347 17.06 -36.41 51.20
N GLN A 348 17.19 -36.45 49.87
CA GLN A 348 18.16 -35.64 49.12
C GLN A 348 17.88 -34.14 49.28
N LEU A 349 16.62 -33.72 49.11
CA LEU A 349 16.20 -32.33 49.29
C LEU A 349 16.49 -31.81 50.70
N GLN A 350 16.21 -32.63 51.72
CA GLN A 350 16.55 -32.30 53.11
C GLN A 350 18.06 -32.13 53.30
N SER A 351 18.88 -33.01 52.72
CA SER A 351 20.34 -32.93 52.88
C SER A 351 20.93 -31.71 52.16
N LEU A 352 20.50 -31.46 50.93
CA LEU A 352 20.99 -30.37 50.07
C LEU A 352 20.59 -28.98 50.57
N SER A 353 19.50 -28.90 51.36
CA SER A 353 19.00 -27.64 51.92
C SER A 353 19.53 -27.30 53.32
N LYS A 354 20.44 -28.11 53.91
CA LYS A 354 21.00 -27.89 55.25
C LYS A 354 21.90 -26.67 55.34
N GLU A 355 22.80 -26.50 54.38
CA GLU A 355 23.79 -25.41 54.40
C GLU A 355 23.22 -24.11 53.80
N LYS A 356 22.48 -24.22 52.70
CA LYS A 356 21.83 -23.12 52.00
C LYS A 356 20.42 -23.54 51.57
N PRO A 357 19.44 -22.63 51.60
CA PRO A 357 18.13 -22.93 51.04
C PRO A 357 18.21 -23.33 49.56
N LEU A 358 17.36 -24.25 49.14
CA LEU A 358 17.34 -24.82 47.78
C LEU A 358 16.09 -24.38 47.01
N LEU A 359 16.26 -23.76 45.85
CA LEU A 359 15.17 -23.37 44.96
C LEU A 359 15.11 -24.31 43.75
N ILE A 360 13.93 -24.89 43.53
CA ILE A 360 13.67 -25.79 42.41
C ILE A 360 12.81 -25.01 41.40
N LEU A 361 13.42 -24.65 40.27
CA LEU A 361 12.81 -23.91 39.18
C LEU A 361 12.23 -24.91 38.16
N LEU A 362 10.90 -25.00 38.11
CA LEU A 362 10.16 -25.81 37.15
C LEU A 362 9.66 -24.91 36.01
N GLU A 363 10.47 -24.82 34.95
CA GLU A 363 10.15 -24.02 33.77
C GLU A 363 9.14 -24.73 32.86
N ASN A 364 8.25 -23.95 32.23
CA ASN A 364 7.18 -24.44 31.35
C ASN A 364 6.34 -25.58 31.95
N ALA A 365 5.80 -25.37 33.15
CA ALA A 365 5.10 -26.37 33.93
C ALA A 365 3.85 -26.94 33.24
N GLN A 366 3.27 -26.22 32.28
CA GLN A 366 2.17 -26.71 31.44
C GLN A 366 2.54 -27.97 30.62
N TRP A 367 3.84 -28.24 30.44
CA TRP A 367 4.33 -29.42 29.74
C TRP A 367 4.82 -30.55 30.67
N ILE A 368 4.68 -30.41 31.99
CA ILE A 368 5.00 -31.48 32.94
C ILE A 368 3.93 -32.57 32.87
N ASP A 369 4.36 -33.84 32.82
CA ASP A 369 3.45 -34.98 32.78
C ASP A 369 2.70 -35.18 34.11
N ALA A 370 1.49 -35.73 34.03
CA ALA A 370 0.61 -35.86 35.20
C ALA A 370 1.21 -36.74 36.31
N VAL A 371 1.99 -37.76 35.97
CA VAL A 371 2.64 -38.66 36.94
C VAL A 371 3.73 -37.93 37.71
N SER A 372 4.60 -37.19 37.02
CA SER A 372 5.62 -36.34 37.65
C SER A 372 4.99 -35.28 38.54
N LEU A 373 3.91 -34.63 38.08
CA LEU A 373 3.24 -33.60 38.86
C LEU A 373 2.61 -34.16 40.14
N GLU A 374 2.00 -35.36 40.10
CA GLU A 374 1.45 -36.00 41.30
C GLU A 374 2.56 -36.34 42.31
N LYS A 375 3.74 -36.76 41.87
CA LYS A 375 4.90 -36.94 42.76
C LYS A 375 5.38 -35.61 43.38
N VAL A 376 5.44 -34.53 42.59
CA VAL A 376 5.76 -33.18 43.08
C VAL A 376 4.74 -32.70 44.11
N LYS A 377 3.46 -32.98 43.88
CA LYS A 377 2.38 -32.69 44.84
C LYS A 377 2.57 -33.44 46.15
N GLN A 378 2.89 -34.73 46.09
CA GLN A 378 3.17 -35.54 47.29
C GLN A 378 4.41 -35.04 48.06
N LEU A 379 5.43 -34.49 47.39
CA LEU A 379 6.54 -33.81 48.06
C LEU A 379 6.07 -32.53 48.77
N GLU A 380 5.31 -31.66 48.11
CA GLU A 380 4.84 -30.41 48.71
C GLU A 380 3.87 -30.63 49.89
N GLU A 381 3.07 -31.70 49.86
CA GLU A 381 2.18 -32.10 50.96
C GLU A 381 2.93 -32.60 52.19
N ARG A 382 4.11 -33.21 52.01
CA ARG A 382 4.95 -33.72 53.12
C ARG A 382 5.82 -32.62 53.75
N ARG A 383 5.97 -31.46 53.08
CA ARG A 383 6.84 -30.33 53.47
C ARG A 383 6.55 -29.83 54.90
N ASN A 384 7.58 -29.84 55.76
CA ASN A 384 7.47 -29.32 57.13
C ASN A 384 8.73 -28.54 57.55
N GLN A 385 8.67 -27.20 57.47
CA GLN A 385 9.74 -26.26 57.88
C GLN A 385 11.10 -26.47 57.18
N GLU A 386 11.10 -27.10 56.01
CA GLU A 386 12.31 -27.37 55.22
C GLU A 386 12.71 -26.16 54.37
N LYS A 387 14.02 -25.95 54.22
CA LYS A 387 14.61 -24.81 53.52
C LYS A 387 14.69 -25.02 52.00
N TRP A 388 13.77 -25.78 51.41
CA TRP A 388 13.65 -25.86 49.95
C TRP A 388 12.26 -25.42 49.49
N GLN A 389 12.19 -24.89 48.26
CA GLN A 389 10.98 -24.30 47.71
C GLN A 389 10.88 -24.47 46.19
N LEU A 390 9.64 -24.64 45.70
CA LEU A 390 9.31 -24.76 44.27
C LEU A 390 8.91 -23.39 43.67
N ILE A 391 9.47 -23.07 42.51
CA ILE A 391 9.04 -21.95 41.66
C ILE A 391 8.66 -22.51 40.29
N PHE A 392 7.42 -22.29 39.88
CA PHE A 392 6.89 -22.71 38.59
C PHE A 392 6.85 -21.52 37.63
N THR A 393 7.14 -21.76 36.35
CA THR A 393 6.71 -20.84 35.28
C THR A 393 5.69 -21.55 34.40
N ALA A 394 4.60 -20.89 34.03
CA ALA A 394 3.62 -21.49 33.13
C ALA A 394 2.99 -20.47 32.17
N GLU A 395 2.14 -20.97 31.29
CA GLU A 395 1.42 -20.24 30.26
C GLU A 395 0.05 -20.87 30.04
N GLU A 396 -0.97 -20.06 29.81
CA GLU A 396 -2.31 -20.56 29.52
C GLU A 396 -2.42 -21.08 28.07
N PRO A 397 -3.26 -22.09 27.80
CA PRO A 397 -4.11 -22.82 28.76
C PRO A 397 -3.32 -23.85 29.59
N LEU A 398 -3.67 -23.98 30.87
CA LEU A 398 -3.05 -24.93 31.79
C LEU A 398 -3.73 -26.31 31.73
N PRO A 399 -2.99 -27.43 31.73
CA PRO A 399 -3.57 -28.77 31.80
C PRO A 399 -4.39 -28.99 33.08
N ALA A 400 -5.45 -29.79 32.99
CA ALA A 400 -6.35 -30.07 34.13
C ALA A 400 -5.61 -30.61 35.36
N SER A 401 -4.59 -31.45 35.18
CA SER A 401 -3.74 -31.95 36.27
C SER A 401 -3.04 -30.82 37.03
N PHE A 402 -2.51 -29.83 36.31
CA PHE A 402 -1.83 -28.67 36.87
C PHE A 402 -2.81 -27.69 37.52
N VAL A 403 -3.97 -27.45 36.90
CA VAL A 403 -5.05 -26.65 37.49
C VAL A 403 -5.51 -27.25 38.82
N ASN A 404 -5.68 -28.57 38.91
CA ASN A 404 -6.06 -29.25 40.15
C ASN A 404 -5.01 -29.11 41.25
N PHE A 405 -3.73 -29.23 40.91
CA PHE A 405 -2.60 -29.04 41.84
C PHE A 405 -2.52 -27.60 42.36
N LEU A 406 -2.62 -26.60 41.48
CA LEU A 406 -2.64 -25.20 41.90
C LEU A 406 -3.89 -24.85 42.70
N GLY A 407 -5.04 -25.48 42.37
CA GLY A 407 -6.32 -25.29 43.03
C GLY A 407 -6.29 -25.63 44.52
N SER A 408 -5.69 -26.76 44.91
CA SER A 408 -5.56 -27.13 46.33
C SER A 408 -4.71 -26.11 47.09
N LEU A 409 -3.58 -25.67 46.52
CA LEU A 409 -2.68 -24.69 47.14
C LEU A 409 -3.29 -23.29 47.23
N LYS A 410 -4.13 -22.91 46.26
CA LYS A 410 -4.85 -21.62 46.26
C LYS A 410 -5.91 -21.58 47.36
N VAL A 411 -6.64 -22.68 47.58
CA VAL A 411 -7.62 -22.81 48.68
C VAL A 411 -6.94 -22.73 50.05
N GLU A 412 -5.77 -23.35 50.18
CA GLU A 412 -4.95 -23.32 51.41
C GLU A 412 -4.23 -21.98 51.64
N LYS A 413 -4.31 -21.02 50.71
CA LYS A 413 -3.55 -19.75 50.69
C LYS A 413 -2.03 -19.94 50.78
N ARG A 414 -1.53 -21.02 50.17
CA ARG A 414 -0.11 -21.39 50.13
C ARG A 414 0.55 -21.12 48.78
N LEU A 415 -0.21 -20.67 47.78
CA LEU A 415 0.30 -20.31 46.46
C LEU A 415 0.55 -18.81 46.36
N SER A 416 1.80 -18.42 46.13
CA SER A 416 2.14 -17.05 45.69
C SER A 416 2.16 -17.01 44.17
N GLN A 417 1.59 -15.96 43.56
CA GLN A 417 1.48 -15.85 42.10
C GLN A 417 1.95 -14.48 41.63
N LEU A 418 2.72 -14.47 40.55
CA LEU A 418 3.16 -13.29 39.80
C LEU A 418 2.71 -13.45 38.35
N GLU A 419 2.11 -12.42 37.78
CA GLU A 419 1.74 -12.38 36.38
C GLU A 419 2.64 -11.40 35.61
N LEU A 420 3.28 -11.90 34.55
CA LEU A 420 4.11 -11.12 33.64
C LEU A 420 3.33 -10.78 32.37
N THR A 421 3.07 -9.49 32.20
CA THR A 421 2.47 -8.89 31.00
C THR A 421 3.54 -8.32 30.08
N ASN A 422 3.22 -7.96 28.83
CA ASN A 422 4.14 -7.20 27.97
C ASN A 422 4.48 -5.83 28.58
N PHE A 423 5.60 -5.22 28.15
CA PHE A 423 5.97 -3.88 28.58
C PHE A 423 4.93 -2.86 28.16
N ALA A 424 4.66 -1.88 29.03
CA ALA A 424 3.84 -0.74 28.63
C ALA A 424 4.55 0.05 27.52
N PRO A 425 3.83 0.78 26.64
CA PRO A 425 4.45 1.57 25.58
C PRO A 425 5.51 2.57 26.07
N SER A 426 5.37 3.08 27.31
CA SER A 426 6.38 3.94 27.94
C SER A 426 7.67 3.20 28.30
N GLU A 427 7.56 1.96 28.78
CA GLU A 427 8.69 1.09 29.12
C GLU A 427 9.41 0.59 27.87
N SER A 428 8.67 0.22 26.83
CA SER A 428 9.22 -0.16 25.53
C SER A 428 10.05 0.97 24.91
N ARG A 429 9.52 2.20 24.91
CA ARG A 429 10.27 3.39 24.47
C ARG A 429 11.52 3.63 25.30
N ALA A 430 11.45 3.42 26.61
CA ALA A 430 12.60 3.59 27.50
C ALA A 430 13.70 2.53 27.25
N LEU A 431 13.31 1.28 26.99
CA LEU A 431 14.23 0.21 26.57
C LEU A 431 14.91 0.57 25.24
N LEU A 432 14.12 0.93 24.23
CA LEU A 432 14.62 1.28 22.91
C LEU A 432 15.59 2.47 22.95
N LYS A 433 15.26 3.54 23.68
CA LYS A 433 16.16 4.68 23.89
C LYS A 433 17.46 4.30 24.60
N GLY A 434 17.38 3.40 25.59
CA GLY A 434 18.55 2.93 26.32
C GLY A 434 19.53 2.12 25.45
N GLU A 435 18.99 1.29 24.57
CA GLU A 435 19.78 0.33 23.76
C GLU A 435 20.22 0.89 22.40
N LEU A 436 19.43 1.77 21.78
CA LEU A 436 19.67 2.32 20.44
C LEU A 436 20.14 3.78 20.45
N GLY A 437 19.99 4.50 21.58
CA GLY A 437 20.34 5.91 21.67
C GLY A 437 19.40 6.81 20.88
N ALA A 438 19.94 7.66 20.00
CA ALA A 438 19.17 8.61 19.21
C ALA A 438 18.67 7.96 17.91
N ILE A 439 17.40 7.56 17.89
CA ILE A 439 16.69 7.06 16.71
C ILE A 439 15.52 7.99 16.35
N GLU A 440 15.07 7.93 15.10
CA GLU A 440 13.93 8.72 14.64
C GLU A 440 12.65 8.31 15.40
N PRO A 441 11.81 9.28 15.84
CA PRO A 441 10.59 8.96 16.57
C PRO A 441 9.65 8.02 15.83
N ALA A 442 9.51 8.16 14.50
CA ALA A 442 8.66 7.31 13.69
C ALA A 442 9.07 5.83 13.74
N VAL A 443 10.37 5.57 13.63
CA VAL A 443 10.95 4.22 13.72
C VAL A 443 10.73 3.61 15.11
N MET A 444 10.89 4.42 16.16
CA MET A 444 10.66 3.97 17.53
C MET A 444 9.19 3.56 17.74
N GLU A 445 8.24 4.37 17.26
CA GLU A 445 6.82 4.03 17.38
C GLU A 445 6.47 2.78 16.58
N GLN A 446 7.05 2.57 15.39
CA GLN A 446 6.87 1.33 14.62
C GLN A 446 7.35 0.09 15.39
N MET A 447 8.54 0.14 16.00
CA MET A 447 9.02 -0.99 16.82
C MET A 447 8.11 -1.27 18.02
N VAL A 448 7.56 -0.22 18.66
CA VAL A 448 6.63 -0.36 19.80
C VAL A 448 5.30 -0.95 19.34
N GLU A 449 4.77 -0.47 18.22
CA GLU A 449 3.54 -0.95 17.60
C GLU A 449 3.66 -2.42 17.23
N TRP A 450 4.65 -2.78 16.39
CA TRP A 450 4.81 -4.16 15.94
C TRP A 450 5.16 -5.12 17.07
N SER A 451 5.94 -4.69 18.07
CA SER A 451 6.26 -5.58 19.19
C SER A 451 5.10 -5.78 20.16
N GLU A 452 4.10 -4.90 20.16
CA GLU A 452 3.03 -4.85 21.17
C GLU A 452 3.58 -4.93 22.62
N GLY A 453 4.78 -4.38 22.82
CA GLY A 453 5.50 -4.42 24.10
C GLY A 453 6.15 -5.76 24.47
N SER A 454 6.09 -6.77 23.61
CA SER A 454 6.75 -8.06 23.84
C SER A 454 8.28 -7.88 23.93
N PRO A 455 8.91 -8.24 25.07
CA PRO A 455 10.35 -8.12 25.23
C PRO A 455 11.14 -8.91 24.18
N PHE A 456 10.64 -10.07 23.76
CA PHE A 456 11.26 -10.92 22.73
C PHE A 456 11.23 -10.28 21.33
N PHE A 457 10.10 -9.65 20.97
CA PHE A 457 10.00 -8.94 19.69
C PHE A 457 10.83 -7.65 19.72
N LEU A 458 10.78 -6.89 20.82
CA LEU A 458 11.63 -5.72 21.02
C LEU A 458 13.11 -6.05 20.88
N SER A 459 13.59 -7.15 21.50
CA SER A 459 14.98 -7.56 21.36
C SER A 459 15.33 -7.91 19.92
N SER A 460 14.42 -8.56 19.20
CA SER A 460 14.61 -8.93 17.79
C SER A 460 14.72 -7.68 16.91
N TYR A 461 13.85 -6.68 17.10
CA TYR A 461 13.92 -5.42 16.35
C TYR A 461 15.14 -4.56 16.71
N ILE A 462 15.56 -4.57 17.98
CA ILE A 462 16.80 -3.90 18.41
C ILE A 462 18.02 -4.51 17.72
N GLU A 463 18.08 -5.84 17.63
CA GLU A 463 19.17 -6.55 16.96
C GLU A 463 19.17 -6.27 15.45
N GLU A 464 18.01 -6.40 14.79
CA GLU A 464 17.85 -6.11 13.37
C GLU A 464 18.29 -4.68 13.02
N TRP A 465 17.89 -3.70 13.84
CA TRP A 465 18.28 -2.31 13.66
C TRP A 465 19.79 -2.08 13.89
N LYS A 466 20.38 -2.73 14.90
CA LYS A 466 21.82 -2.64 15.18
C LYS A 466 22.67 -3.28 14.06
N GLU A 467 22.14 -4.26 13.34
CA GLU A 467 22.84 -4.95 12.25
C GLU A 467 22.68 -4.24 10.90
N ASN A 468 21.45 -3.86 10.54
CA ASN A 468 21.10 -3.46 9.17
C ASN A 468 20.70 -1.98 9.02
N GLU A 469 20.50 -1.25 10.13
CA GLU A 469 19.90 0.11 10.15
C GLU A 469 18.59 0.20 9.35
N ASN A 470 17.93 -0.94 9.17
CA ASN A 470 16.67 -1.11 8.46
C ASN A 470 15.77 -2.02 9.28
N LEU A 471 14.46 -1.84 9.12
CA LEU A 471 13.45 -2.59 9.83
C LEU A 471 12.55 -3.31 8.84
N GLU A 472 12.53 -4.63 8.98
CA GLU A 472 11.49 -5.44 8.38
C GLU A 472 10.40 -5.70 9.42
N PRO A 473 9.11 -5.63 9.04
CA PRO A 473 8.03 -5.87 9.99
C PRO A 473 7.96 -7.30 10.53
N LEU A 474 8.50 -8.26 9.79
CA LEU A 474 8.53 -9.68 10.17
C LEU A 474 9.93 -10.25 9.92
N PRO A 475 10.90 -9.99 10.80
CA PRO A 475 12.22 -10.60 10.73
C PRO A 475 12.13 -12.13 10.79
N ASP A 476 13.08 -12.83 10.16
CA ASP A 476 13.21 -14.30 10.12
C ASP A 476 12.98 -14.96 11.51
N ILE A 477 13.47 -14.31 12.58
CA ILE A 477 13.37 -14.85 13.94
C ILE A 477 11.95 -14.75 14.50
N ILE A 478 11.22 -13.68 14.17
CA ILE A 478 9.81 -13.50 14.56
C ILE A 478 8.94 -14.47 13.76
N GLN A 479 9.19 -14.65 12.47
CA GLN A 479 8.47 -15.63 11.65
C GLN A 479 8.65 -17.06 12.19
N ALA A 480 9.88 -17.45 12.51
CA ALA A 480 10.16 -18.76 13.09
C ALA A 480 9.46 -18.95 14.45
N TYR A 481 9.46 -17.90 15.28
CA TYR A 481 8.77 -17.91 16.55
C TYR A 481 7.25 -18.06 16.39
N LEU A 482 6.61 -17.27 15.52
CA LEU A 482 5.17 -17.35 15.25
C LEU A 482 4.79 -18.72 14.66
N SER A 483 5.59 -19.26 13.74
CA SER A 483 5.36 -20.60 13.18
C SER A 483 5.38 -21.70 14.25
N GLN A 484 6.19 -21.52 15.29
CA GLN A 484 6.28 -22.45 16.41
C GLN A 484 5.15 -22.23 17.44
N GLU A 485 4.77 -20.98 17.69
CA GLU A 485 3.71 -20.61 18.63
C GLU A 485 2.31 -21.01 18.13
N LEU A 486 2.04 -20.81 16.83
CA LEU A 486 0.75 -21.10 16.22
C LEU A 486 0.48 -22.61 16.05
N GLY A 487 1.54 -23.42 16.00
CA GLY A 487 1.47 -24.89 15.94
C GLY A 487 0.86 -25.42 14.64
N ASP A 488 0.40 -26.67 14.68
CA ASP A 488 -0.30 -27.30 13.55
C ASP A 488 -1.74 -26.73 13.46
N MET A 489 -2.11 -26.25 12.27
CA MET A 489 -3.46 -25.76 11.96
C MET A 489 -4.09 -26.63 10.88
N SER A 490 -5.42 -26.70 10.86
CA SER A 490 -6.11 -27.35 9.74
C SER A 490 -5.98 -26.50 8.46
N SER A 491 -6.12 -27.12 7.29
CA SER A 491 -6.12 -26.39 6.01
C SER A 491 -7.26 -25.38 5.91
N GLU A 492 -8.36 -25.61 6.63
CA GLU A 492 -9.53 -24.72 6.65
C GLU A 492 -9.28 -23.50 7.56
N GLU A 493 -8.66 -23.72 8.73
CA GLU A 493 -8.22 -22.65 9.63
C GLU A 493 -7.21 -21.72 8.94
N GLU A 494 -6.20 -22.29 8.28
CA GLU A 494 -5.18 -21.51 7.58
C GLU A 494 -5.77 -20.69 6.42
N ALA A 495 -6.68 -21.28 5.63
CA ALA A 495 -7.37 -20.58 4.56
C ALA A 495 -8.19 -19.37 5.07
N LEU A 496 -8.89 -19.54 6.20
CA LEU A 496 -9.66 -18.48 6.86
C LEU A 496 -8.75 -17.33 7.31
N LEU A 497 -7.65 -17.65 8.00
CA LEU A 497 -6.71 -16.64 8.52
C LEU A 497 -6.01 -15.88 7.39
N HIS A 498 -5.75 -16.52 6.25
CA HIS A 498 -5.22 -15.81 5.09
C HIS A 498 -6.22 -14.79 4.51
N TYR A 499 -7.51 -15.11 4.41
CA TYR A 499 -8.51 -14.12 3.99
C TYR A 499 -8.61 -12.98 5.00
N LEU A 500 -8.71 -13.31 6.28
CA LEU A 500 -8.77 -12.32 7.36
C LEU A 500 -7.55 -11.38 7.34
N SER A 501 -6.37 -11.89 6.97
CA SER A 501 -5.13 -11.12 6.93
C SER A 501 -5.10 -10.01 5.85
N CYS A 502 -6.04 -10.04 4.91
CA CYS A 502 -6.16 -9.03 3.85
C CYS A 502 -7.04 -7.83 4.25
N PHE A 503 -7.66 -7.85 5.44
CA PHE A 503 -8.49 -6.78 5.98
C PHE A 503 -7.72 -5.91 6.99
N HIS A 504 -7.95 -4.60 6.97
CA HIS A 504 -7.38 -3.64 7.94
C HIS A 504 -8.31 -3.32 9.10
N LYS A 505 -9.59 -3.69 8.98
CA LYS A 505 -10.64 -3.47 9.97
C LYS A 505 -11.34 -4.78 10.31
N PRO A 506 -11.99 -4.86 11.48
CA PRO A 506 -12.86 -5.99 11.81
C PRO A 506 -13.89 -6.22 10.70
N ILE A 507 -14.14 -7.47 10.35
CA ILE A 507 -15.03 -7.84 9.23
C ILE A 507 -16.20 -8.70 9.69
N SER A 508 -17.38 -8.48 9.11
CA SER A 508 -18.55 -9.29 9.42
C SER A 508 -18.30 -10.78 9.16
N LEU A 509 -18.72 -11.60 10.10
CA LEU A 509 -18.72 -13.05 10.00
C LEU A 509 -19.48 -13.54 8.75
N SER A 510 -20.56 -12.85 8.35
CA SER A 510 -21.32 -13.18 7.13
C SER A 510 -20.50 -12.96 5.87
N ILE A 511 -19.77 -11.84 5.78
CA ILE A 511 -18.90 -11.53 4.64
C ILE A 511 -17.76 -12.56 4.55
N LEU A 512 -17.16 -12.91 5.70
CA LEU A 512 -16.08 -13.90 5.75
C LEU A 512 -16.57 -15.29 5.33
N ALA A 513 -17.79 -15.68 5.72
CA ALA A 513 -18.42 -16.95 5.32
C ALA A 513 -18.61 -17.02 3.80
N GLU A 514 -19.10 -15.94 3.19
CA GLU A 514 -19.29 -15.87 1.73
C GLU A 514 -17.96 -15.91 0.96
N LEU A 515 -16.93 -15.18 1.41
CA LEU A 515 -15.61 -15.16 0.78
C LEU A 515 -14.90 -16.52 0.82
N THR A 516 -15.09 -17.24 1.93
CA THR A 516 -14.53 -18.58 2.12
C THR A 516 -15.41 -19.68 1.52
N ALA A 517 -16.61 -19.33 1.03
CA ALA A 517 -17.64 -20.26 0.56
C ALA A 517 -18.01 -21.33 1.60
N THR A 518 -18.09 -20.92 2.87
CA THR A 518 -18.38 -21.77 4.03
C THR A 518 -19.72 -21.39 4.64
N GLU A 519 -20.51 -22.35 5.10
CA GLU A 519 -21.75 -22.04 5.82
C GLU A 519 -21.45 -21.42 7.19
N LEU A 520 -22.27 -20.45 7.62
CA LEU A 520 -22.05 -19.69 8.86
C LEU A 520 -21.86 -20.58 10.12
N PRO A 521 -22.66 -21.66 10.33
CA PRO A 521 -22.44 -22.55 11.49
C PRO A 521 -21.08 -23.25 11.48
N VAL A 522 -20.61 -23.67 10.31
CA VAL A 522 -19.29 -24.31 10.15
C VAL A 522 -18.17 -23.30 10.40
N LEU A 523 -18.35 -22.07 9.94
CA LEU A 523 -17.39 -21.00 10.19
C LEU A 523 -17.25 -20.69 11.69
N THR A 524 -18.36 -20.68 12.44
CA THR A 524 -18.35 -20.48 13.89
C THR A 524 -17.58 -21.61 14.60
N GLU A 525 -17.81 -22.87 14.20
CA GLU A 525 -17.06 -24.02 14.74
C GLU A 525 -15.55 -23.94 14.44
N LEU A 526 -15.15 -23.32 13.32
CA LEU A 526 -13.73 -23.09 12.98
C LEU A 526 -13.11 -21.93 13.78
N ILE A 527 -13.90 -20.89 14.10
CA ILE A 527 -13.41 -19.70 14.81
C ILE A 527 -13.28 -19.94 16.31
N GLU A 528 -14.14 -20.76 16.92
CA GLU A 528 -14.08 -21.05 18.37
C GLU A 528 -12.68 -21.53 18.82
N PRO A 529 -12.06 -22.57 18.21
CA PRO A 529 -10.70 -23.00 18.56
C PRO A 529 -9.62 -21.94 18.32
N LEU A 530 -9.80 -21.07 17.32
CA LEU A 530 -8.88 -19.96 17.03
C LEU A 530 -9.01 -18.85 18.08
N SER A 531 -10.23 -18.62 18.58
CA SER A 531 -10.51 -17.67 19.66
C SER A 531 -10.01 -18.18 21.01
N GLU A 532 -10.14 -19.48 21.31
CA GLU A 532 -9.58 -20.11 22.51
C GLU A 532 -8.05 -20.00 22.56
N ARG A 533 -7.40 -20.10 21.39
CA ARG A 533 -5.96 -19.86 21.22
C ARG A 533 -5.57 -18.38 21.18
N ALA A 534 -6.53 -17.47 21.34
CA ALA A 534 -6.34 -16.02 21.27
C ALA A 534 -5.67 -15.54 19.95
N ILE A 535 -5.93 -16.22 18.83
CA ILE A 535 -5.46 -15.83 17.50
C ILE A 535 -6.40 -14.76 16.92
N VAL A 536 -7.70 -15.01 17.04
CA VAL A 536 -8.78 -14.11 16.61
C VAL A 536 -9.70 -13.77 17.77
N SER A 537 -10.40 -12.64 17.66
CA SER A 537 -11.44 -12.22 18.60
C SER A 537 -12.70 -11.84 17.84
N ILE A 538 -13.84 -12.04 18.49
CA ILE A 538 -15.15 -11.63 17.98
C ILE A 538 -15.57 -10.37 18.74
N VAL A 539 -15.92 -9.32 17.99
CA VAL A 539 -16.41 -8.04 18.50
C VAL A 539 -17.85 -7.87 18.02
N GLU A 540 -18.73 -7.44 18.91
CA GLU A 540 -20.12 -7.13 18.57
C GLU A 540 -20.25 -5.62 18.33
N GLU A 541 -20.65 -5.24 17.13
CA GLU A 541 -20.91 -3.85 16.74
C GLU A 541 -22.31 -3.78 16.12
N ASP A 542 -23.19 -3.00 16.75
CA ASP A 542 -24.64 -2.96 16.46
C ASP A 542 -25.31 -4.35 16.47
N GLU A 543 -25.75 -4.85 15.31
CA GLU A 543 -26.34 -6.18 15.13
C GLU A 543 -25.37 -7.18 14.45
N ALA A 544 -24.13 -6.76 14.15
CA ALA A 544 -23.16 -7.55 13.42
C ALA A 544 -22.07 -8.15 14.34
N LEU A 545 -21.73 -9.41 14.07
CA LEU A 545 -20.57 -10.07 14.68
C LEU A 545 -19.35 -9.86 13.77
N LEU A 546 -18.37 -9.12 14.26
CA LEU A 546 -17.14 -8.80 13.54
C LEU A 546 -15.98 -9.67 14.05
N VAL A 547 -15.13 -10.10 13.14
CA VAL A 547 -13.95 -10.92 13.43
C VAL A 547 -12.70 -10.12 13.13
N GLN A 548 -11.72 -10.18 14.03
CA GLN A 548 -10.40 -9.55 13.86
C GLN A 548 -9.28 -10.40 14.48
N PHE A 549 -8.04 -10.16 14.09
CA PHE A 549 -6.88 -10.73 14.78
C PHE A 549 -6.70 -10.09 16.16
N CYS A 550 -6.29 -10.88 17.15
CA CYS A 550 -5.92 -10.36 18.47
C CYS A 550 -4.58 -9.62 18.45
N LYS A 551 -3.66 -10.05 17.57
CA LYS A 551 -2.29 -9.52 17.45
C LYS A 551 -1.99 -9.16 15.99
N GLN A 552 -1.50 -7.96 15.74
CA GLN A 552 -1.24 -7.46 14.38
C GLN A 552 -0.13 -8.25 13.69
N LEU A 553 0.90 -8.67 14.43
CA LEU A 553 1.98 -9.50 13.88
C LEU A 553 1.49 -10.84 13.33
N VAL A 554 0.46 -11.42 13.94
CA VAL A 554 -0.12 -12.68 13.47
C VAL A 554 -0.84 -12.44 12.14
N ALA A 555 -1.62 -11.36 12.02
CA ALA A 555 -2.24 -10.96 10.76
C ALA A 555 -1.17 -10.79 9.66
N MET A 556 -0.11 -10.04 9.96
CA MET A 556 0.98 -9.79 9.03
C MET A 556 1.69 -11.08 8.62
N TYR A 557 1.85 -12.04 9.54
CA TYR A 557 2.47 -13.33 9.26
C TYR A 557 1.66 -14.12 8.23
N PHE A 558 0.35 -14.26 8.43
CA PHE A 558 -0.52 -14.92 7.45
C PHE A 558 -0.58 -14.18 6.11
N TYR A 559 -0.53 -12.85 6.13
CA TYR A 559 -0.44 -12.06 4.90
C TYR A 559 0.89 -12.30 4.17
N HIS A 560 2.00 -12.40 4.92
CA HIS A 560 3.33 -12.64 4.39
C HIS A 560 3.43 -14.00 3.68
N LEU A 561 2.82 -15.04 4.24
CA LEU A 561 2.76 -16.38 3.67
C LEU A 561 2.02 -16.46 2.32
N LEU A 562 1.16 -15.49 2.02
CA LEU A 562 0.46 -15.46 0.74
C LEU A 562 1.41 -15.16 -0.43
N SER A 563 1.35 -16.00 -1.46
CA SER A 563 2.00 -15.70 -2.74
C SER A 563 1.39 -14.45 -3.38
N PRO A 564 2.14 -13.72 -4.25
CA PRO A 564 1.61 -12.55 -4.94
C PRO A 564 0.32 -12.82 -5.72
N ALA A 565 0.17 -14.04 -6.27
CA ALA A 565 -1.05 -14.45 -6.98
C ALA A 565 -2.24 -14.60 -6.03
N ARG A 566 -2.06 -15.26 -4.88
CA ARG A 566 -3.13 -15.40 -3.87
C ARG A 566 -3.52 -14.06 -3.26
N ARG A 567 -2.55 -13.19 -2.94
CA ARG A 567 -2.85 -11.82 -2.46
C ARG A 567 -3.74 -11.07 -3.44
N ARG A 568 -3.39 -11.08 -4.73
CA ARG A 568 -4.21 -10.39 -5.75
C ARG A 568 -5.60 -10.98 -5.88
N LEU A 569 -5.72 -12.31 -5.86
CA LEU A 569 -7.00 -13.00 -5.91
C LEU A 569 -7.89 -12.62 -4.73
N PHE A 570 -7.37 -12.69 -3.50
CA PHE A 570 -8.13 -12.41 -2.29
C PHE A 570 -8.55 -10.94 -2.25
N HIS A 571 -7.63 -10.00 -2.50
CA HIS A 571 -7.98 -8.58 -2.60
C HIS A 571 -9.02 -8.29 -3.69
N GLN A 572 -9.00 -9.01 -4.82
CA GLN A 572 -10.02 -8.85 -5.87
C GLN A 572 -11.40 -9.35 -5.40
N GLN A 573 -11.46 -10.52 -4.73
CA GLN A 573 -12.71 -11.07 -4.21
C GLN A 573 -13.28 -10.21 -3.08
N ILE A 574 -12.43 -9.73 -2.18
CA ILE A 574 -12.81 -8.81 -1.11
C ILE A 574 -13.38 -7.51 -1.70
N ALA A 575 -12.69 -6.91 -2.67
CA ALA A 575 -13.16 -5.69 -3.32
C ALA A 575 -14.55 -5.87 -3.96
N GLN A 576 -14.78 -6.98 -4.67
CA GLN A 576 -16.09 -7.30 -5.26
C GLN A 576 -17.17 -7.48 -4.22
N LYS A 577 -16.87 -8.18 -3.12
CA LYS A 577 -17.84 -8.42 -2.05
C LYS A 577 -18.20 -7.14 -1.30
N LEU A 578 -17.23 -6.28 -1.02
CA LEU A 578 -17.47 -4.96 -0.43
C LEU A 578 -18.27 -4.05 -1.38
N GLU A 579 -18.01 -4.14 -2.68
CA GLU A 579 -18.76 -3.41 -3.69
C GLU A 579 -20.25 -3.83 -3.74
N GLU A 580 -20.58 -5.12 -3.55
CA GLU A 580 -21.97 -5.58 -3.45
C GLU A 580 -22.70 -5.01 -2.23
N THR A 581 -21.98 -4.75 -1.13
CA THR A 581 -22.56 -4.18 0.10
C THR A 581 -22.81 -2.67 0.04
N LEU A 582 -22.39 -1.99 -1.03
CA LEU A 582 -22.58 -0.54 -1.19
C LEU A 582 -24.05 -0.13 -1.30
N GLU A 583 -24.92 -0.98 -1.86
CA GLU A 583 -26.34 -0.65 -2.04
C GLU A 583 -27.05 -0.38 -0.69
N ASP A 584 -26.52 -0.96 0.40
CA ASP A 584 -27.09 -0.88 1.74
C ASP A 584 -26.32 0.07 2.68
N SER A 585 -25.19 0.66 2.24
CA SER A 585 -24.28 1.44 3.11
C SER A 585 -24.18 2.92 2.72
N THR A 586 -24.19 3.78 3.72
CA THR A 586 -23.92 5.23 3.60
C THR A 586 -22.51 5.61 4.03
N ASP A 587 -21.63 4.64 4.32
CA ASP A 587 -20.27 4.92 4.77
C ASP A 587 -19.35 5.35 3.62
N LEU A 588 -18.99 6.63 3.60
CA LEU A 588 -18.09 7.21 2.62
C LEU A 588 -16.68 6.55 2.66
N LEU A 589 -16.24 6.09 3.83
CA LEU A 589 -14.93 5.44 3.99
C LEU A 589 -14.88 4.06 3.33
N LEU A 590 -16.03 3.44 3.06
CA LEU A 590 -16.11 2.16 2.35
C LEU A 590 -15.55 2.29 0.92
N TYR A 591 -15.77 3.43 0.24
CA TYR A 591 -15.18 3.67 -1.07
C TYR A 591 -13.64 3.67 -1.05
N LYS A 592 -13.02 4.21 0.01
CA LYS A 592 -11.56 4.18 0.19
C LYS A 592 -11.05 2.76 0.42
N GLU A 593 -11.77 1.97 1.22
CA GLU A 593 -11.42 0.57 1.45
C GLU A 593 -11.51 -0.23 0.14
N ILE A 594 -12.62 -0.10 -0.60
CA ILE A 594 -12.78 -0.77 -1.91
C ILE A 594 -11.69 -0.35 -2.90
N ALA A 595 -11.37 0.94 -2.96
CA ALA A 595 -10.28 1.45 -3.80
C ALA A 595 -8.94 0.82 -3.43
N TYR A 596 -8.63 0.71 -2.13
CA TYR A 596 -7.43 0.06 -1.63
C TYR A 596 -7.37 -1.42 -2.05
N GLN A 597 -8.46 -2.16 -1.86
CA GLN A 597 -8.55 -3.59 -2.20
C GLN A 597 -8.35 -3.81 -3.72
N TYR A 598 -8.95 -2.98 -4.57
CA TYR A 598 -8.69 -3.02 -6.01
C TYR A 598 -7.25 -2.64 -6.39
N LYS A 599 -6.61 -1.74 -5.64
CA LYS A 599 -5.21 -1.38 -5.84
C LYS A 599 -4.28 -2.56 -5.56
N GLN A 600 -4.49 -3.26 -4.44
CA GLN A 600 -3.69 -4.43 -4.07
C GLN A 600 -3.86 -5.60 -5.04
N SER A 601 -5.05 -5.76 -5.63
CA SER A 601 -5.30 -6.74 -6.71
C SER A 601 -4.75 -6.34 -8.08
N GLN A 602 -4.13 -5.16 -8.21
CA GLN A 602 -3.65 -4.58 -9.47
C GLN A 602 -4.76 -4.22 -10.47
N ASN A 603 -6.00 -4.11 -10.02
CA ASN A 603 -7.11 -3.57 -10.81
C ASN A 603 -7.17 -2.04 -10.68
N LEU A 604 -6.14 -1.39 -11.24
CA LEU A 604 -5.88 0.03 -11.02
C LEU A 604 -6.98 0.95 -11.59
N LEU A 605 -7.64 0.57 -12.68
CA LEU A 605 -8.75 1.36 -13.23
C LEU A 605 -9.96 1.35 -12.28
N ARG A 606 -10.31 0.19 -11.71
CA ARG A 606 -11.42 0.11 -10.75
C ARG A 606 -11.08 0.81 -9.44
N SER A 607 -9.83 0.71 -8.98
CA SER A 607 -9.32 1.46 -7.83
C SER A 607 -9.52 2.97 -8.01
N ILE A 608 -8.99 3.56 -9.10
CA ILE A 608 -9.16 4.99 -9.41
C ILE A 608 -10.64 5.37 -9.56
N SER A 609 -11.47 4.50 -10.14
CA SER A 609 -12.91 4.74 -10.24
C SER A 609 -13.55 5.00 -8.89
N PHE A 610 -13.20 4.22 -7.87
CA PHE A 610 -13.70 4.37 -6.51
C PHE A 610 -13.08 5.56 -5.76
N GLU A 611 -11.78 5.83 -5.96
CA GLU A 611 -11.16 7.06 -5.43
C GLU A 611 -11.85 8.33 -5.98
N LEU A 612 -12.20 8.33 -7.29
CA LEU A 612 -12.95 9.42 -7.90
C LEU A 612 -14.38 9.52 -7.39
N THR A 613 -15.07 8.39 -7.15
CA THR A 613 -16.42 8.40 -6.56
C THR A 613 -16.40 8.98 -5.15
N TYR A 614 -15.42 8.60 -4.33
CA TYR A 614 -15.22 9.20 -3.00
C TYR A 614 -15.06 10.73 -3.08
N LEU A 615 -14.20 11.22 -3.98
CA LEU A 615 -14.02 12.66 -4.18
C LEU A 615 -15.28 13.34 -4.75
N GLU A 616 -16.03 12.66 -5.62
CA GLU A 616 -17.26 13.17 -6.21
C GLU A 616 -18.32 13.42 -5.13
N GLU A 617 -18.52 12.48 -4.20
CA GLU A 617 -19.43 12.62 -3.07
C GLU A 617 -19.02 13.76 -2.11
N ILE A 618 -17.73 13.88 -1.78
CA ILE A 618 -17.22 15.00 -0.96
C ILE A 618 -17.46 16.34 -1.65
N LEU A 619 -17.05 16.46 -2.91
CA LEU A 619 -17.20 17.69 -3.67
C LEU A 619 -18.66 18.01 -3.92
N GLN A 620 -19.56 17.02 -3.95
CA GLN A 620 -20.99 17.26 -4.06
C GLN A 620 -21.56 17.99 -2.84
N LEU A 621 -21.11 17.64 -1.64
CA LEU A 621 -21.49 18.31 -0.39
C LEU A 621 -20.92 19.73 -0.29
N GLU A 622 -19.67 19.90 -0.70
CA GLU A 622 -18.94 21.16 -0.53
C GLU A 622 -19.18 22.17 -1.67
N HIS A 623 -19.28 21.70 -2.92
CA HIS A 623 -19.20 22.54 -4.10
C HIS A 623 -20.48 22.63 -4.95
N GLU A 624 -21.51 21.81 -4.70
CA GLU A 624 -22.80 22.01 -5.38
C GLU A 624 -23.59 23.14 -4.71
N LEU A 625 -23.80 24.23 -5.45
CA LEU A 625 -24.49 25.43 -4.94
C LEU A 625 -25.93 25.16 -4.47
N PHE A 626 -26.63 24.30 -5.21
CA PHE A 626 -28.01 23.93 -4.96
C PHE A 626 -28.15 22.44 -5.31
N PRO A 627 -27.82 21.51 -4.40
CA PRO A 627 -27.90 20.08 -4.66
C PRO A 627 -29.34 19.57 -4.73
N ILE A 628 -29.53 18.37 -5.31
CA ILE A 628 -30.80 17.65 -5.35
C ILE A 628 -30.71 16.49 -4.34
N TYR A 629 -31.43 16.58 -3.22
CA TYR A 629 -31.22 15.71 -2.06
C TYR A 629 -31.81 14.29 -2.15
N SER A 630 -32.53 13.92 -3.21
CA SER A 630 -33.08 12.56 -3.33
C SER A 630 -32.05 11.41 -3.41
N LYS A 631 -30.76 11.71 -3.33
CA LYS A 631 -29.66 10.75 -3.39
C LYS A 631 -28.87 10.63 -2.09
N VAL A 632 -29.11 11.50 -1.10
CA VAL A 632 -28.38 11.48 0.16
C VAL A 632 -29.41 11.20 1.25
N ASP A 633 -29.55 9.94 1.63
CA ASP A 633 -30.34 9.55 2.80
C ASP A 633 -29.82 10.28 4.04
N GLU A 634 -30.72 10.50 5.00
CA GLU A 634 -30.61 11.35 6.19
C GLU A 634 -29.52 10.95 7.22
N GLY A 635 -28.48 10.21 6.82
CA GLY A 635 -27.26 10.05 7.61
C GLY A 635 -26.27 11.15 7.26
N PHE A 636 -25.89 11.97 8.25
CA PHE A 636 -24.67 12.79 8.13
C PHE A 636 -23.54 11.88 7.62
N LEU A 637 -23.08 12.12 6.39
CA LEU A 637 -21.87 11.50 5.85
C LEU A 637 -20.71 11.90 6.76
N SER A 638 -20.37 11.01 7.69
CA SER A 638 -19.33 11.20 8.67
C SER A 638 -18.01 10.80 8.03
N ASP A 639 -17.21 11.76 7.55
CA ASP A 639 -15.81 11.54 7.15
C ASP A 639 -14.86 11.30 8.35
N GLY A 640 -15.39 10.71 9.44
CA GLY A 640 -14.63 10.29 10.62
C GLY A 640 -13.61 11.34 11.10
N THR A 641 -14.01 12.31 11.91
CA THR A 641 -13.10 13.28 12.58
C THR A 641 -12.16 14.14 11.71
N ASN A 642 -12.05 13.92 10.40
CA ASN A 642 -11.12 14.66 9.53
C ASN A 642 -11.77 15.92 8.94
N SER A 643 -11.71 17.02 9.68
CA SER A 643 -12.17 18.33 9.21
C SER A 643 -11.25 19.01 8.17
N HIS A 644 -10.23 18.32 7.65
CA HIS A 644 -9.25 18.86 6.70
C HIS A 644 -8.76 17.79 5.73
N LEU A 645 -9.62 17.35 4.80
CA LEU A 645 -9.17 16.53 3.69
C LEU A 645 -8.34 17.39 2.71
N ASP A 646 -7.10 16.99 2.41
CA ASP A 646 -6.29 17.63 1.36
C ASP A 646 -6.77 17.17 -0.03
N ILE A 647 -7.90 17.73 -0.48
CA ILE A 647 -8.51 17.42 -1.79
C ILE A 647 -7.50 17.66 -2.92
N PHE A 648 -6.69 18.72 -2.82
CA PHE A 648 -5.69 19.04 -3.84
C PHE A 648 -4.58 17.97 -3.88
N GLY A 649 -4.12 17.50 -2.71
CA GLY A 649 -3.19 16.39 -2.59
C GLY A 649 -3.72 15.10 -3.21
N GLU A 650 -4.98 14.74 -2.93
CA GLU A 650 -5.64 13.56 -3.50
C GLU A 650 -5.80 13.67 -5.02
N LEU A 651 -6.28 14.81 -5.54
CA LEU A 651 -6.37 15.07 -6.99
C LEU A 651 -4.99 15.01 -7.66
N SER A 652 -3.94 15.50 -7.00
CA SER A 652 -2.58 15.45 -7.52
C SER A 652 -2.05 14.01 -7.57
N ARG A 653 -2.35 13.19 -6.55
CA ARG A 653 -2.00 11.76 -6.53
C ARG A 653 -2.70 11.01 -7.67
N ILE A 654 -4.02 11.16 -7.80
CA ILE A 654 -4.80 10.48 -8.85
C ILE A 654 -4.30 10.88 -10.25
N ARG A 655 -3.91 12.13 -10.46
CA ARG A 655 -3.31 12.58 -11.72
C ARG A 655 -2.08 11.76 -12.09
N GLN A 656 -1.15 11.62 -11.14
CA GLN A 656 0.10 10.88 -11.36
C GLN A 656 -0.20 9.41 -11.66
N GLU A 657 -1.18 8.81 -10.98
CA GLU A 657 -1.60 7.43 -11.24
C GLU A 657 -2.20 7.27 -12.64
N LEU A 658 -3.09 8.18 -13.06
CA LEU A 658 -3.64 8.19 -14.42
C LEU A 658 -2.56 8.39 -15.49
N ASP A 659 -1.59 9.28 -15.26
CA ASP A 659 -0.48 9.53 -16.19
C ASP A 659 0.42 8.29 -16.34
N ASN A 660 0.70 7.60 -15.23
CA ASN A 660 1.47 6.34 -15.25
C ASN A 660 0.77 5.24 -16.06
N LEU A 661 -0.56 5.21 -16.06
CA LEU A 661 -1.38 4.26 -16.83
C LEU A 661 -1.52 4.59 -18.31
N PHE A 662 -1.17 5.82 -18.72
CA PHE A 662 -1.37 6.31 -20.09
C PHE A 662 -0.75 5.39 -21.14
N SER A 663 0.51 4.99 -20.95
CA SER A 663 1.26 4.17 -21.92
C SER A 663 0.60 2.82 -22.23
N ARG A 664 -0.12 2.24 -21.26
CA ARG A 664 -0.76 0.93 -21.36
C ARG A 664 -2.23 1.02 -21.79
N HIS A 665 -2.95 2.08 -21.38
CA HIS A 665 -4.41 2.17 -21.50
C HIS A 665 -4.91 3.33 -22.38
N GLN A 666 -4.07 4.02 -23.17
CA GLN A 666 -4.49 5.17 -23.98
C GLN A 666 -5.71 4.91 -24.89
N ARG A 667 -5.89 3.67 -25.37
CA ARG A 667 -7.02 3.28 -26.25
C ARG A 667 -8.21 2.68 -25.50
N ASP A 668 -8.09 2.48 -24.19
CA ASP A 668 -9.11 1.89 -23.33
C ASP A 668 -10.24 2.92 -23.08
N ARG A 669 -11.49 2.47 -23.25
CA ARG A 669 -12.67 3.32 -23.08
C ARG A 669 -12.89 3.67 -21.61
N GLU A 670 -12.62 2.75 -20.69
CA GLU A 670 -12.76 3.00 -19.25
C GLU A 670 -11.73 4.02 -18.79
N TYR A 671 -10.47 3.86 -19.21
CA TYR A 671 -9.42 4.84 -18.91
C TYR A 671 -9.78 6.26 -19.39
N LYS A 672 -10.25 6.41 -20.63
CA LYS A 672 -10.71 7.70 -21.15
C LYS A 672 -11.88 8.27 -20.34
N HIS A 673 -12.79 7.41 -19.86
CA HIS A 673 -13.88 7.83 -19.00
C HIS A 673 -13.38 8.30 -17.62
N LEU A 674 -12.41 7.61 -17.03
CA LEU A 674 -11.77 8.04 -15.76
C LEU A 674 -11.04 9.36 -15.91
N GLN A 675 -10.33 9.58 -17.03
CA GLN A 675 -9.73 10.88 -17.35
C GLN A 675 -10.78 11.99 -17.43
N LEU A 676 -11.92 11.72 -18.07
CA LEU A 676 -13.05 12.65 -18.15
C LEU A 676 -13.60 12.99 -16.75
N ARG A 677 -13.83 11.97 -15.91
CA ARG A 677 -14.28 12.14 -14.51
C ARG A 677 -13.28 12.97 -13.71
N TYR A 678 -12.00 12.63 -13.78
CA TYR A 678 -10.93 13.35 -13.10
C TYR A 678 -10.87 14.83 -13.49
N LEU A 679 -10.81 15.14 -14.79
CA LEU A 679 -10.76 16.52 -15.30
C LEU A 679 -11.99 17.32 -14.87
N TYR A 680 -13.15 16.67 -14.79
CA TYR A 680 -14.36 17.30 -14.30
C TYR A 680 -14.26 17.70 -12.82
N LEU A 681 -13.82 16.77 -11.95
CA LEU A 681 -13.67 17.05 -10.51
C LEU A 681 -12.61 18.12 -10.24
N GLU A 682 -11.46 18.04 -10.91
CA GLU A 682 -10.39 19.02 -10.77
C GLU A 682 -10.81 20.40 -11.32
N GLY A 683 -11.45 20.42 -12.49
CA GLY A 683 -11.95 21.65 -13.09
C GLY A 683 -12.97 22.36 -12.19
N ARG A 684 -13.91 21.59 -11.63
CA ARG A 684 -14.89 22.07 -10.65
C ARG A 684 -14.22 22.61 -9.40
N TYR A 685 -13.24 21.89 -8.84
CA TYR A 685 -12.48 22.31 -7.67
C TYR A 685 -11.80 23.68 -7.90
N PHE A 686 -11.04 23.84 -8.98
CA PHE A 686 -10.34 25.10 -9.25
C PHE A 686 -11.28 26.26 -9.59
N ILE A 687 -12.39 26.03 -10.30
CA ILE A 687 -13.40 27.08 -10.51
C ILE A 687 -13.95 27.55 -9.16
N ARG A 688 -14.16 26.63 -8.22
CA ARG A 688 -14.70 26.97 -6.90
C ARG A 688 -13.70 27.69 -5.99
N SER A 689 -12.44 27.28 -6.04
CA SER A 689 -11.35 27.89 -5.27
C SER A 689 -10.86 29.21 -5.86
N GLY A 690 -11.37 29.64 -7.02
CA GLY A 690 -11.02 30.91 -7.68
C GLY A 690 -9.82 30.84 -8.62
N GLU A 691 -9.22 29.66 -8.84
CA GLU A 691 -8.16 29.42 -9.83
C GLU A 691 -8.75 29.20 -11.23
N TYR A 692 -9.49 30.19 -11.73
CA TYR A 692 -10.33 30.07 -12.92
C TYR A 692 -9.58 29.61 -14.18
N GLN A 693 -8.33 30.06 -14.39
CA GLN A 693 -7.58 29.69 -15.60
C GLN A 693 -7.37 28.17 -15.72
N LYS A 694 -7.00 27.52 -14.62
CA LYS A 694 -6.83 26.06 -14.60
C LYS A 694 -8.18 25.37 -14.71
N GLY A 695 -9.15 25.82 -13.90
CA GLY A 695 -10.47 25.21 -13.86
C GLY A 695 -11.19 25.24 -15.22
N ILE A 696 -11.17 26.38 -15.91
CA ILE A 696 -11.75 26.51 -17.26
C ILE A 696 -11.03 25.63 -18.26
N HIS A 697 -9.70 25.60 -18.22
CA HIS A 697 -8.91 24.77 -19.13
C HIS A 697 -9.30 23.28 -19.02
N ASP A 698 -9.47 22.79 -17.80
CA ASP A 698 -9.87 21.39 -17.57
C ASP A 698 -11.34 21.15 -17.97
N ILE A 699 -12.26 22.06 -17.64
CA ILE A 699 -13.67 21.94 -18.07
C ILE A 699 -13.82 22.04 -19.60
N GLN A 700 -13.03 22.85 -20.29
CA GLN A 700 -13.03 22.89 -21.75
C GLN A 700 -12.59 21.56 -22.36
N LYS A 701 -11.59 20.89 -21.76
CA LYS A 701 -11.24 19.52 -22.14
C LYS A 701 -12.39 18.56 -21.87
N VAL A 702 -13.07 18.65 -20.72
CA VAL A 702 -14.26 17.84 -20.40
C VAL A 702 -15.30 17.97 -21.50
N ILE A 703 -15.66 19.19 -21.91
CA ILE A 703 -16.63 19.44 -22.99
C ILE A 703 -16.18 18.77 -24.30
N SER A 704 -14.89 18.90 -24.65
CA SER A 704 -14.34 18.29 -25.87
C SER A 704 -14.38 16.76 -25.84
N TYR A 705 -13.95 16.14 -24.74
CA TYR A 705 -13.90 14.70 -24.55
C TYR A 705 -15.29 14.10 -24.40
N ALA A 706 -16.20 14.78 -23.70
CA ALA A 706 -17.59 14.36 -23.57
C ALA A 706 -18.27 14.29 -24.94
N ARG A 707 -18.00 15.23 -25.84
CA ARG A 707 -18.49 15.18 -27.24
C ARG A 707 -17.89 14.01 -28.02
N GLU A 708 -16.58 13.79 -27.92
CA GLU A 708 -15.90 12.65 -28.58
C GLU A 708 -16.48 11.31 -28.10
N LEU A 709 -16.66 11.16 -26.78
CA LEU A 709 -17.12 9.94 -26.12
C LEU A 709 -18.65 9.78 -26.10
N LYS A 710 -19.40 10.78 -26.60
CA LYS A 710 -20.87 10.87 -26.56
C LYS A 710 -21.45 10.72 -25.14
N GLN A 711 -20.79 11.35 -24.17
CA GLN A 711 -21.21 11.41 -22.77
C GLN A 711 -22.03 12.68 -22.53
N SER A 712 -23.35 12.62 -22.73
CA SER A 712 -24.24 13.79 -22.63
C SER A 712 -24.23 14.41 -21.22
N ASP A 713 -24.12 13.60 -20.18
CA ASP A 713 -24.20 14.08 -18.81
C ASP A 713 -22.99 14.95 -18.47
N PHE A 714 -21.77 14.46 -18.72
CA PHE A 714 -20.54 15.26 -18.56
C PHE A 714 -20.50 16.51 -19.45
N LEU A 715 -21.15 16.47 -20.61
CA LEU A 715 -21.25 17.63 -21.48
C LEU A 715 -22.08 18.75 -20.83
N LEU A 716 -23.26 18.39 -20.33
CA LEU A 716 -24.18 19.32 -19.65
C LEU A 716 -23.59 19.83 -18.33
N GLU A 717 -22.93 18.96 -17.57
CA GLU A 717 -22.18 19.32 -16.36
C GLU A 717 -21.02 20.28 -16.66
N GLY A 718 -20.29 20.04 -17.73
CA GLY A 718 -19.22 20.95 -18.20
C GLY A 718 -19.75 22.35 -18.51
N TYR A 719 -20.85 22.45 -19.26
CA TYR A 719 -21.49 23.75 -19.50
C TYR A 719 -21.92 24.44 -18.21
N ARG A 720 -22.48 23.68 -17.25
CA ARG A 720 -22.91 24.21 -15.95
C ARG A 720 -21.74 24.83 -15.18
N GLN A 721 -20.57 24.18 -15.18
CA GLN A 721 -19.38 24.73 -14.52
C GLN A 721 -18.88 26.02 -15.19
N ILE A 722 -18.94 26.11 -16.53
CA ILE A 722 -18.63 27.38 -17.23
C ILE A 722 -19.64 28.46 -16.87
N ILE A 723 -20.94 28.16 -16.80
CA ILE A 723 -21.96 29.13 -16.36
C ILE A 723 -21.68 29.60 -14.93
N TYR A 724 -21.29 28.70 -14.02
CA TYR A 724 -20.89 29.06 -12.66
C TYR A 724 -19.66 29.98 -12.63
N TYR A 725 -18.67 29.72 -13.48
CA TYR A 725 -17.55 30.65 -13.69
C TYR A 725 -18.02 32.03 -14.19
N CYS A 726 -18.93 32.08 -15.17
CA CYS A 726 -19.46 33.34 -15.68
C CYS A 726 -20.23 34.13 -14.62
N ILE A 727 -20.96 33.44 -13.73
CA ILE A 727 -21.65 34.07 -12.60
C ILE A 727 -20.63 34.70 -11.62
N GLN A 728 -19.55 33.98 -11.30
CA GLN A 728 -18.52 34.45 -10.35
C GLN A 728 -17.68 35.61 -10.89
N THR A 729 -17.55 35.73 -12.20
CA THR A 729 -16.72 36.77 -12.85
C THR A 729 -17.53 37.88 -13.53
N GLU A 730 -18.86 37.80 -13.49
CA GLU A 730 -19.78 38.62 -14.27
C GLU A 730 -19.50 38.65 -15.78
N ASN A 731 -19.04 37.53 -16.35
CA ASN A 731 -18.88 37.41 -17.80
C ASN A 731 -20.23 37.12 -18.49
N ILE A 732 -21.05 38.17 -18.62
CA ILE A 732 -22.40 38.11 -19.20
C ILE A 732 -22.39 37.58 -20.64
N SER A 733 -21.38 37.94 -21.43
CA SER A 733 -21.30 37.57 -22.85
C SER A 733 -21.15 36.07 -23.06
N GLU A 734 -20.29 35.43 -22.27
CA GLU A 734 -20.05 33.99 -22.33
C GLU A 734 -21.20 33.21 -21.67
N MET A 735 -21.82 33.76 -20.61
CA MET A 735 -23.00 33.17 -19.98
C MET A 735 -24.17 33.02 -20.95
N ALA A 736 -24.42 34.01 -21.81
CA ALA A 736 -25.48 33.94 -22.82
C ALA A 736 -25.30 32.73 -23.74
N TYR A 737 -24.08 32.53 -24.24
CA TYR A 737 -23.75 31.43 -25.14
C TYR A 737 -23.95 30.06 -24.48
N TYR A 738 -23.43 29.86 -23.27
CA TYR A 738 -23.52 28.55 -22.62
C TYR A 738 -24.91 28.23 -22.06
N THR A 739 -25.69 29.23 -21.64
CA THR A 739 -27.07 29.00 -21.19
C THR A 739 -27.99 28.57 -22.34
N ASP A 740 -27.81 29.12 -23.55
CA ASP A 740 -28.52 28.69 -24.74
C ASP A 740 -28.07 27.29 -25.19
N LEU A 741 -26.76 27.08 -25.31
CA LEU A 741 -26.17 25.81 -25.73
C LEU A 741 -26.57 24.66 -24.79
N ALA A 742 -26.49 24.87 -23.47
CA ALA A 742 -26.86 23.85 -22.50
C ALA A 742 -28.35 23.51 -22.52
N LEU A 743 -29.22 24.51 -22.77
CA LEU A 743 -30.65 24.28 -22.87
C LEU A 743 -31.01 23.49 -24.14
N GLU A 744 -30.38 23.81 -25.29
CA GLU A 744 -30.58 23.08 -26.53
C GLU A 744 -30.14 21.61 -26.41
N ASP A 745 -28.93 21.37 -25.89
CA ASP A 745 -28.40 20.01 -25.71
C ASP A 745 -29.22 19.22 -24.66
N ALA A 746 -29.70 19.86 -23.59
CA ALA A 746 -30.55 19.22 -22.58
C ALA A 746 -31.93 18.82 -23.14
N ILE A 747 -32.51 19.65 -24.02
CA ILE A 747 -33.75 19.33 -24.75
C ILE A 747 -33.52 18.15 -25.68
N GLN A 748 -32.41 18.14 -26.44
CA GLN A 748 -32.09 17.02 -27.32
C GLN A 748 -31.88 15.70 -26.55
N ALA A 749 -31.33 15.78 -25.34
CA ALA A 749 -31.14 14.63 -24.45
C ALA A 749 -32.42 14.20 -23.70
N ASN A 750 -33.54 14.93 -23.83
CA ASN A 750 -34.76 14.75 -23.02
C ASN A 750 -34.50 14.77 -21.50
N ASN A 751 -33.50 15.53 -21.04
CA ASN A 751 -33.15 15.59 -19.62
C ASN A 751 -33.95 16.71 -18.92
N HIS A 752 -35.14 16.38 -18.42
CA HIS A 752 -36.05 17.34 -17.79
C HIS A 752 -35.47 18.04 -16.55
N GLU A 753 -34.63 17.35 -15.77
CA GLU A 753 -33.98 17.92 -14.59
C GLU A 753 -33.01 19.03 -15.01
N VAL A 754 -32.13 18.75 -15.98
CA VAL A 754 -31.18 19.75 -16.48
C VAL A 754 -31.91 20.90 -17.18
N ILE A 755 -32.98 20.64 -17.94
CA ILE A 755 -33.80 21.69 -18.56
C ILE A 755 -34.30 22.70 -17.51
N ALA A 756 -34.81 22.21 -16.38
CA ALA A 756 -35.31 23.07 -15.31
C ALA A 756 -34.19 23.92 -14.67
N ILE A 757 -33.03 23.31 -14.39
CA ILE A 757 -31.85 24.03 -13.88
C ILE A 757 -31.40 25.10 -14.89
N GLN A 758 -31.34 24.78 -16.18
CA GLN A 758 -30.91 25.73 -17.20
C GLN A 758 -31.91 26.87 -17.40
N LEU A 759 -33.22 26.61 -17.25
CA LEU A 759 -34.22 27.69 -17.23
C LEU A 759 -33.98 28.65 -16.06
N ARG A 760 -33.63 28.16 -14.86
CA ARG A 760 -33.25 29.01 -13.72
C ARG A 760 -32.01 29.85 -14.03
N LEU A 761 -30.96 29.25 -14.58
CA LEU A 761 -29.71 29.94 -14.92
C LEU A 761 -29.91 30.98 -16.04
N LYS A 762 -30.74 30.67 -17.03
CA LYS A 762 -31.16 31.62 -18.08
C LYS A 762 -31.99 32.77 -17.49
N GLY A 763 -32.85 32.50 -16.52
CA GLY A 763 -33.56 33.51 -15.75
C GLY A 763 -32.61 34.48 -15.03
N LEU A 764 -31.56 33.96 -14.38
CA LEU A 764 -30.50 34.77 -13.79
C LEU A 764 -29.75 35.61 -14.84
N TYR A 765 -29.40 35.03 -15.99
CA TYR A 765 -28.78 35.79 -17.09
C TYR A 765 -29.65 36.99 -17.49
N HIS A 766 -30.95 36.78 -17.72
CA HIS A 766 -31.88 37.86 -18.07
C HIS A 766 -31.98 38.92 -16.97
N LEU A 767 -31.95 38.53 -15.71
CA LEU A 767 -31.86 39.47 -14.57
C LEU A 767 -30.56 40.30 -14.63
N MET A 768 -29.42 39.69 -14.96
CA MET A 768 -28.13 40.38 -15.05
C MET A 768 -28.07 41.41 -16.18
N VAL A 769 -28.81 41.21 -17.27
CA VAL A 769 -28.93 42.16 -18.40
C VAL A 769 -30.13 43.10 -18.29
N GLY A 770 -30.95 42.97 -17.25
CA GLY A 770 -32.09 43.84 -16.98
C GLY A 770 -33.38 43.51 -17.75
N ASP A 771 -33.48 42.34 -18.35
CA ASP A 771 -34.71 41.85 -18.99
C ASP A 771 -35.58 41.15 -17.93
N GLU A 772 -36.27 41.95 -17.12
CA GLU A 772 -37.11 41.45 -16.02
C GLU A 772 -38.23 40.53 -16.51
N GLU A 773 -38.77 40.75 -17.71
CA GLU A 773 -39.89 39.96 -18.24
C GLU A 773 -39.42 38.54 -18.56
N GLN A 774 -38.33 38.41 -19.31
CA GLN A 774 -37.77 37.08 -19.62
C GLN A 774 -37.20 36.41 -18.38
N ALA A 775 -36.55 37.16 -17.47
CA ALA A 775 -36.06 36.63 -16.20
C ALA A 775 -37.18 35.97 -15.41
N THR A 776 -38.27 36.72 -15.18
CA THR A 776 -39.46 36.24 -14.46
C THR A 776 -40.06 35.01 -15.14
N ARG A 777 -40.23 35.06 -16.48
CA ARG A 777 -40.81 33.97 -17.25
C ARG A 777 -40.00 32.69 -17.14
N HIS A 778 -38.68 32.76 -17.26
CA HIS A 778 -37.81 31.59 -17.19
C HIS A 778 -37.76 31.00 -15.77
N LEU A 779 -37.75 31.84 -14.72
CA LEU A 779 -37.78 31.39 -13.33
C LEU A 779 -39.08 30.66 -12.97
N TYR A 780 -40.25 31.18 -13.38
CA TYR A 780 -41.51 30.46 -13.17
C TYR A 780 -41.56 29.14 -13.93
N ARG A 781 -41.08 29.08 -15.18
CA ARG A 781 -41.01 27.81 -15.93
C ARG A 781 -40.10 26.78 -15.26
N SER A 782 -38.99 27.22 -14.66
CA SER A 782 -38.14 26.34 -13.84
C SER A 782 -38.91 25.77 -12.65
N ILE A 783 -39.63 26.63 -11.90
CA ILE A 783 -40.45 26.21 -10.76
C ILE A 783 -41.53 25.22 -11.20
N ASP A 784 -42.24 25.50 -12.30
CA ASP A 784 -43.28 24.64 -12.85
C ASP A 784 -42.73 23.24 -13.20
N CYS A 785 -41.53 23.17 -13.79
CA CYS A 785 -40.88 21.90 -14.11
C CYS A 785 -40.57 21.07 -12.86
N PHE A 786 -40.18 21.70 -11.74
CA PHE A 786 -39.90 21.01 -10.48
C PHE A 786 -41.14 20.74 -9.62
N SER A 787 -42.28 21.36 -9.93
CA SER A 787 -43.50 21.33 -9.12
C SER A 787 -44.65 20.54 -9.78
N LEU A 788 -44.35 19.68 -10.76
CA LEU A 788 -45.37 18.89 -11.48
C LEU A 788 -46.14 17.93 -10.55
N THR A 789 -45.51 17.43 -9.50
CA THR A 789 -46.13 16.58 -8.46
C THR A 789 -45.65 16.99 -7.07
N ASN A 790 -46.41 16.67 -6.03
CA ASN A 790 -46.01 16.92 -4.64
C ASN A 790 -44.70 16.20 -4.27
N SER A 791 -44.46 15.00 -4.82
CA SER A 791 -43.21 14.26 -4.60
C SER A 791 -42.00 14.94 -5.26
N MET A 792 -42.17 15.50 -6.46
CA MET A 792 -41.13 16.30 -7.11
C MET A 792 -40.86 17.59 -6.36
N GLN A 793 -41.90 18.26 -5.86
CA GLN A 793 -41.76 19.50 -5.10
C GLN A 793 -40.92 19.31 -3.83
N ALA A 794 -41.11 18.19 -3.12
CA ALA A 794 -40.25 17.83 -1.98
C ALA A 794 -38.81 17.51 -2.42
N LYS A 795 -38.64 16.67 -3.46
CA LYS A 795 -37.33 16.27 -4.02
C LYS A 795 -36.48 17.46 -4.47
N TYR A 796 -37.09 18.48 -5.07
CA TYR A 796 -36.41 19.63 -5.68
C TYR A 796 -36.63 20.94 -4.91
N ALA A 797 -36.99 20.86 -3.62
CA ALA A 797 -37.28 22.03 -2.79
C ALA A 797 -36.19 23.12 -2.88
N ILE A 798 -34.91 22.72 -2.92
CA ILE A 798 -33.78 23.66 -3.01
C ILE A 798 -33.65 24.33 -4.37
N GLN A 799 -33.95 23.61 -5.47
CA GLN A 799 -33.96 24.21 -6.81
C GLN A 799 -35.11 25.22 -6.97
N ILE A 800 -36.25 24.91 -6.36
CA ILE A 800 -37.41 25.80 -6.30
C ILE A 800 -37.06 27.04 -5.46
N ALA A 801 -36.49 26.84 -4.27
CA ALA A 801 -35.98 27.92 -3.41
C ALA A 801 -35.00 28.85 -4.12
N ALA A 802 -34.04 28.30 -4.87
CA ALA A 802 -33.09 29.08 -5.66
C ALA A 802 -33.79 29.93 -6.73
N SER A 803 -34.83 29.42 -7.38
CA SER A 803 -35.63 30.18 -8.35
C SER A 803 -36.42 31.31 -7.68
N LEU A 804 -37.03 31.03 -6.52
CA LEU A 804 -37.76 32.02 -5.72
C LEU A 804 -36.85 33.12 -5.17
N ALA A 805 -35.62 32.79 -4.79
CA ALA A 805 -34.62 33.77 -4.34
C ALA A 805 -34.28 34.78 -5.45
N TYR A 806 -34.12 34.33 -6.71
CA TYR A 806 -33.94 35.26 -7.84
C TYR A 806 -35.19 36.10 -8.13
N LEU A 807 -36.40 35.56 -7.95
CA LEU A 807 -37.63 36.36 -8.01
C LEU A 807 -37.66 37.43 -6.90
N ALA A 808 -37.19 37.11 -5.70
CA ALA A 808 -37.05 38.10 -4.64
C ALA A 808 -36.01 39.18 -4.99
N GLU A 809 -34.92 38.82 -5.66
CA GLU A 809 -33.92 39.78 -6.15
C GLU A 809 -34.53 40.73 -7.21
N ILE A 810 -35.39 40.24 -8.12
CA ILE A 810 -36.15 41.09 -9.05
C ILE A 810 -37.01 42.11 -8.28
N GLU A 811 -37.69 41.68 -7.21
CA GLU A 811 -38.47 42.59 -6.37
C GLU A 811 -37.60 43.63 -5.62
N GLN A 812 -36.37 43.27 -5.23
CA GLN A 812 -35.41 44.25 -4.68
C GLN A 812 -35.00 45.30 -5.73
N VAL A 813 -34.76 44.89 -6.97
CA VAL A 813 -34.42 45.78 -8.09
C VAL A 813 -35.58 46.76 -8.37
N ARG A 814 -36.83 46.29 -8.26
CA ARG A 814 -38.05 47.10 -8.35
C ARG A 814 -38.24 48.06 -7.17
N GLY A 815 -37.60 47.77 -6.03
CA GLY A 815 -37.74 48.53 -4.78
C GLY A 815 -38.85 48.03 -3.87
N HIS A 816 -39.45 46.87 -4.15
CA HIS A 816 -40.47 46.24 -3.32
C HIS A 816 -39.82 45.40 -2.20
N PHE A 817 -39.03 46.04 -1.34
CA PHE A 817 -38.20 45.34 -0.35
C PHE A 817 -39.00 44.45 0.62
N GLN A 818 -40.22 44.86 1.00
CA GLN A 818 -41.06 44.05 1.87
C GLN A 818 -41.53 42.76 1.18
N VAL A 819 -41.83 42.81 -0.12
CA VAL A 819 -42.20 41.62 -0.90
C VAL A 819 -41.00 40.68 -1.03
N ALA A 820 -39.82 41.23 -1.30
CA ALA A 820 -38.57 40.46 -1.36
C ALA A 820 -38.26 39.73 -0.04
N VAL A 821 -38.41 40.40 1.10
CA VAL A 821 -38.26 39.78 2.43
C VAL A 821 -39.24 38.62 2.60
N THR A 822 -40.52 38.81 2.28
CA THR A 822 -41.54 37.75 2.42
C THR A 822 -41.24 36.54 1.55
N HIS A 823 -40.77 36.73 0.30
CA HIS A 823 -40.35 35.62 -0.55
C HIS A 823 -39.12 34.88 0.01
N LEU A 824 -38.12 35.58 0.55
CA LEU A 824 -36.93 34.96 1.12
C LEU A 824 -37.21 34.23 2.45
N GLU A 825 -38.16 34.73 3.26
CA GLU A 825 -38.67 34.02 4.43
C GLU A 825 -39.46 32.75 4.05
N GLU A 826 -40.12 32.74 2.89
CA GLU A 826 -40.75 31.54 2.32
C GLU A 826 -39.69 30.55 1.81
N VAL A 827 -38.64 31.03 1.15
CA VAL A 827 -37.49 30.22 0.72
C VAL A 827 -36.88 29.46 1.90
N LEU A 828 -36.58 30.14 3.01
CA LEU A 828 -36.02 29.49 4.19
C LEU A 828 -36.99 28.47 4.82
N ARG A 829 -38.30 28.72 4.76
CA ARG A 829 -39.32 27.75 5.21
C ARG A 829 -39.42 26.52 4.31
N LEU A 830 -39.30 26.69 3.00
CA LEU A 830 -39.33 25.60 2.02
C LEU A 830 -38.13 24.67 2.17
N VAL A 831 -36.96 25.25 2.44
CA VAL A 831 -35.69 24.53 2.62
C VAL A 831 -35.62 23.83 3.99
N GLY A 832 -36.29 24.38 5.01
CA GLY A 832 -36.40 23.78 6.34
C GLY A 832 -35.10 23.84 7.17
N ASP A 833 -35.16 23.37 8.41
CA ASP A 833 -34.00 23.37 9.32
C ASP A 833 -33.00 22.22 9.07
N GLN A 834 -33.37 21.23 8.25
CA GLN A 834 -32.53 20.06 7.91
C GLN A 834 -31.59 20.30 6.72
N ALA A 835 -31.69 21.44 6.02
CA ALA A 835 -30.83 21.70 4.88
C ALA A 835 -29.38 21.94 5.32
N VAL A 836 -28.43 21.42 4.53
CA VAL A 836 -27.00 21.60 4.77
C VAL A 836 -26.67 23.10 4.84
N ASP A 837 -25.83 23.44 5.81
CA ASP A 837 -25.43 24.82 6.13
C ASP A 837 -24.91 25.57 4.88
N SER A 838 -24.27 24.86 3.96
CA SER A 838 -23.75 25.34 2.67
C SER A 838 -24.82 25.95 1.74
N VAL A 839 -26.07 25.50 1.83
CA VAL A 839 -27.20 26.06 1.07
C VAL A 839 -27.84 27.21 1.85
N ARG A 840 -28.02 27.02 3.17
CA ARG A 840 -28.68 27.99 4.05
C ARG A 840 -27.96 29.33 4.09
N VAL A 841 -26.63 29.31 4.10
CA VAL A 841 -25.79 30.52 4.10
C VAL A 841 -26.08 31.46 2.93
N VAL A 842 -26.35 30.93 1.74
CA VAL A 842 -26.64 31.71 0.53
C VAL A 842 -27.93 32.51 0.70
N PHE A 843 -28.98 31.85 1.21
CA PHE A 843 -30.29 32.46 1.43
C PHE A 843 -30.31 33.42 2.63
N ASP A 844 -29.56 33.12 3.69
CA ASP A 844 -29.41 34.03 4.83
C ASP A 844 -28.73 35.34 4.40
N ILE A 845 -27.72 35.28 3.52
CA ILE A 845 -27.10 36.50 2.97
C ILE A 845 -28.11 37.31 2.15
N ASP A 846 -28.89 36.65 1.28
CA ASP A 846 -29.90 37.33 0.46
C ASP A 846 -31.00 37.98 1.29
N LEU A 847 -31.43 37.30 2.36
CA LEU A 847 -32.40 37.84 3.31
C LEU A 847 -31.82 39.04 4.09
N GLY A 848 -30.55 38.95 4.51
CA GLY A 848 -29.84 40.06 5.16
C GLY A 848 -29.76 41.30 4.27
N ILE A 849 -29.49 41.12 2.96
CA ILE A 849 -29.48 42.19 1.95
C ILE A 849 -30.88 42.81 1.82
N ALA A 850 -31.94 41.98 1.81
CA ALA A 850 -33.31 42.46 1.74
C ALA A 850 -33.70 43.32 2.95
N TYR A 851 -33.35 42.89 4.16
CA TYR A 851 -33.58 43.67 5.38
C TYR A 851 -32.78 44.97 5.41
N TYR A 852 -31.53 44.96 4.93
CA TYR A 852 -30.71 46.18 4.82
C TYR A 852 -31.42 47.25 3.96
N TRP A 853 -31.94 46.86 2.79
CA TRP A 853 -32.64 47.81 1.91
C TRP A 853 -34.03 48.20 2.42
N LYS A 854 -34.71 47.33 3.18
CA LYS A 854 -35.93 47.68 3.93
C LYS A 854 -35.65 48.69 5.05
N GLY A 855 -34.41 48.81 5.51
CA GLY A 855 -33.99 49.68 6.61
C GLY A 855 -33.99 49.01 7.99
N ASP A 856 -34.20 47.69 8.06
CA ASP A 856 -34.15 46.91 9.31
C ASP A 856 -32.73 46.37 9.54
N LEU A 857 -31.85 47.23 10.05
CA LEU A 857 -30.44 46.90 10.25
C LEU A 857 -30.21 45.82 11.32
N ILE A 858 -31.16 45.64 12.24
CA ILE A 858 -31.07 44.63 13.31
C ILE A 858 -31.26 43.24 12.69
N GLN A 859 -32.33 43.06 11.92
CA GLN A 859 -32.58 41.78 11.23
C GLN A 859 -31.52 41.48 10.17
N ALA A 860 -31.05 42.50 9.45
CA ALA A 860 -29.94 42.35 8.51
C ALA A 860 -28.69 41.76 9.18
N ARG A 861 -28.31 42.31 10.34
CA ARG A 861 -27.16 41.82 11.11
C ARG A 861 -27.33 40.39 11.60
N LEU A 862 -28.50 40.05 12.13
CA LEU A 862 -28.77 38.68 12.60
C LEU A 862 -28.59 37.66 11.48
N CYS A 863 -29.04 37.97 10.26
CA CYS A 863 -28.84 37.11 9.10
C CYS A 863 -27.36 36.98 8.73
N PHE A 864 -26.63 38.10 8.69
CA PHE A 864 -25.21 38.12 8.37
C PHE A 864 -24.34 37.40 9.41
N ASP A 865 -24.64 37.53 10.70
CA ASP A 865 -23.92 36.84 11.77
C ASP A 865 -24.15 35.31 11.72
N ARG A 866 -25.36 34.86 11.35
CA ARG A 866 -25.63 33.44 11.08
C ARG A 866 -24.80 32.95 9.90
N ALA A 867 -24.81 33.68 8.79
CA ALA A 867 -24.06 33.33 7.60
C ALA A 867 -22.54 33.27 7.87
N GLN A 868 -22.00 34.22 8.63
CA GLN A 868 -20.56 34.26 8.93
C GLN A 868 -20.07 33.09 9.78
N LYS A 869 -20.91 32.57 10.69
CA LYS A 869 -20.58 31.36 11.45
C LYS A 869 -20.38 30.16 10.53
N ILE A 870 -21.23 30.02 9.51
CA ILE A 870 -21.17 28.92 8.54
C ILE A 870 -19.96 29.08 7.59
N LEU A 871 -19.67 30.29 7.13
CA LEU A 871 -18.53 30.55 6.24
C LEU A 871 -17.15 30.31 6.87
N SER A 872 -17.09 30.04 8.18
CA SER A 872 -15.86 29.59 8.84
C SER A 872 -15.45 28.17 8.44
N SER A 873 -16.41 27.34 7.98
CA SER A 873 -16.18 25.95 7.56
C SER A 873 -16.36 25.71 6.06
N VAL A 874 -17.00 26.62 5.31
CA VAL A 874 -17.28 26.45 3.86
C VAL A 874 -16.95 27.72 3.07
N ARG A 875 -16.44 27.57 1.83
CA ARG A 875 -16.01 28.68 0.97
C ARG A 875 -17.00 29.01 -0.16
N PHE A 876 -17.44 30.26 -0.22
CA PHE A 876 -18.31 30.82 -1.26
C PHE A 876 -17.83 32.21 -1.71
N PRO A 877 -16.77 32.31 -2.53
CA PRO A 877 -16.12 33.60 -2.82
C PRO A 877 -17.09 34.73 -3.20
N TRP A 878 -17.99 34.49 -4.16
CA TRP A 878 -18.95 35.51 -4.63
C TRP A 878 -20.00 35.96 -3.60
N LYS A 879 -20.32 35.14 -2.58
CA LYS A 879 -21.24 35.51 -1.48
C LYS A 879 -20.51 36.06 -0.27
N GLU A 880 -19.31 35.56 0.02
CA GLU A 880 -18.41 36.11 1.04
C GLU A 880 -18.15 37.59 0.79
N GLU A 881 -17.86 37.95 -0.47
CA GLU A 881 -17.65 39.34 -0.90
C GLU A 881 -18.87 40.22 -0.61
N LEU A 882 -20.07 39.75 -0.93
CA LEU A 882 -21.32 40.46 -0.65
C LEU A 882 -21.55 40.61 0.86
N LEU A 883 -21.39 39.54 1.62
CA LEU A 883 -21.55 39.56 3.08
C LEU A 883 -20.62 40.60 3.73
N GLU A 884 -19.32 40.51 3.43
CA GLU A 884 -18.32 41.42 4.00
C GLU A 884 -18.59 42.87 3.60
N PHE A 885 -19.01 43.12 2.36
CA PHE A 885 -19.36 44.45 1.87
C PHE A 885 -20.57 45.03 2.63
N TYR A 886 -21.66 44.27 2.77
CA TYR A 886 -22.86 44.74 3.49
C TYR A 886 -22.60 44.91 4.99
N GLN A 887 -21.82 44.02 5.62
CA GLN A 887 -21.39 44.20 7.00
C GLN A 887 -20.56 45.49 7.17
N SER A 888 -19.68 45.79 6.21
CA SER A 888 -18.89 47.02 6.20
C SER A 888 -19.76 48.27 6.01
N LEU A 889 -20.80 48.22 5.18
CA LEU A 889 -21.78 49.31 5.05
C LEU A 889 -22.54 49.56 6.36
N ILE A 890 -22.96 48.50 7.07
CA ILE A 890 -23.62 48.63 8.36
C ILE A 890 -22.64 49.17 9.41
N ALA A 891 -21.40 48.68 9.45
CA ALA A 891 -20.35 49.18 10.34
C ALA A 891 -20.10 50.67 10.13
N CYS A 892 -20.00 51.09 8.86
CA CYS A 892 -19.84 52.49 8.47
C CYS A 892 -21.01 53.37 8.96
N GLN A 893 -22.26 52.90 8.82
CA GLN A 893 -23.45 53.62 9.31
C GLN A 893 -23.52 53.73 10.84
N GLN A 894 -22.86 52.84 11.57
CA GLN A 894 -22.81 52.82 13.03
C GLN A 894 -21.58 53.51 13.61
N GLY A 895 -20.66 54.01 12.76
CA GLY A 895 -19.42 54.63 13.20
C GLY A 895 -18.32 53.65 13.63
N ASP A 896 -18.46 52.35 13.33
CA ASP A 896 -17.44 51.32 13.59
C ASP A 896 -16.37 51.37 12.48
N GLN A 897 -15.50 52.37 12.59
CA GLN A 897 -14.47 52.69 11.58
C GLN A 897 -13.33 51.65 11.51
N GLU A 898 -13.10 50.88 12.59
CA GLU A 898 -12.07 49.85 12.65
C GLU A 898 -12.41 48.67 11.72
N LYS A 899 -13.64 48.15 11.79
CA LYS A 899 -14.08 47.06 10.89
C LYS A 899 -14.05 47.44 9.41
N VAL A 900 -14.36 48.70 9.10
CA VAL A 900 -14.29 49.21 7.72
C VAL A 900 -12.85 49.25 7.23
N ALA A 901 -11.90 49.65 8.08
CA ALA A 901 -10.48 49.66 7.74
C ALA A 901 -9.95 48.24 7.53
N ASP A 902 -10.35 47.27 8.36
CA ASP A 902 -9.98 45.86 8.21
C ASP A 902 -10.50 45.24 6.91
N TYR A 903 -11.72 45.58 6.50
CA TYR A 903 -12.28 45.17 5.21
C TYR A 903 -11.44 45.73 4.05
N LEU A 904 -11.20 47.05 4.03
CA LEU A 904 -10.42 47.70 2.96
C LEU A 904 -8.98 47.17 2.89
N ALA A 905 -8.33 46.96 4.04
CA ALA A 905 -6.98 46.40 4.12
C ALA A 905 -6.91 44.99 3.53
N ARG A 906 -7.92 44.15 3.79
CA ARG A 906 -8.02 42.81 3.20
C ARG A 906 -8.22 42.89 1.69
N LYS A 907 -9.12 43.76 1.20
CA LYS A 907 -9.33 43.95 -0.25
C LYS A 907 -8.09 44.46 -0.97
N GLU A 908 -7.34 45.40 -0.40
CA GLU A 908 -6.09 45.87 -1.03
C GLU A 908 -5.05 44.74 -1.23
N ARG A 909 -5.12 43.67 -0.41
CA ARG A 909 -4.26 42.47 -0.53
C ARG A 909 -4.82 41.41 -1.49
N THR A 910 -6.14 41.23 -1.55
CA THR A 910 -6.79 40.12 -2.29
C THR A 910 -7.32 40.51 -3.67
N MET A 911 -7.47 41.80 -3.96
CA MET A 911 -8.10 42.29 -5.18
C MET A 911 -7.16 42.16 -6.39
N ASN A 912 -7.26 41.01 -7.06
CA ASN A 912 -6.47 40.65 -8.25
C ASN A 912 -6.96 41.43 -9.50
N PRO A 913 -6.14 41.67 -10.54
CA PRO A 913 -6.60 42.29 -11.80
C PRO A 913 -7.67 41.48 -12.55
N SER A 914 -7.79 40.18 -12.26
CA SER A 914 -8.82 39.26 -12.75
C SER A 914 -10.04 39.15 -11.81
N ALA A 915 -10.15 40.02 -10.81
CA ALA A 915 -11.27 40.01 -9.88
C ALA A 915 -12.60 40.34 -10.58
N ASN A 916 -13.69 39.85 -9.99
CA ASN A 916 -15.06 40.17 -10.39
C ASN A 916 -15.23 41.69 -10.53
N SER A 917 -15.69 42.13 -11.72
CA SER A 917 -15.89 43.54 -12.01
C SER A 917 -16.82 44.21 -10.98
N ARG A 918 -17.85 43.51 -10.53
CA ARG A 918 -18.84 44.03 -9.57
C ARG A 918 -18.22 44.36 -8.21
N ASP A 919 -17.35 43.48 -7.71
CA ASP A 919 -16.71 43.64 -6.39
C ASP A 919 -15.82 44.89 -6.37
N LYS A 920 -15.14 45.16 -7.49
CA LYS A 920 -14.43 46.42 -7.70
C LYS A 920 -15.37 47.62 -7.61
N GLY A 921 -16.54 47.53 -8.23
CA GLY A 921 -17.59 48.54 -8.13
C GLY A 921 -18.02 48.81 -6.68
N MET A 922 -18.22 47.76 -5.89
CA MET A 922 -18.64 47.83 -4.48
C MET A 922 -17.58 48.48 -3.58
N VAL A 923 -16.31 48.09 -3.71
CA VAL A 923 -15.21 48.72 -2.95
C VAL A 923 -15.12 50.21 -3.26
N HIS A 924 -15.22 50.58 -4.54
CA HIS A 924 -15.17 51.99 -4.95
C HIS A 924 -16.42 52.78 -4.53
N TYR A 925 -17.58 52.13 -4.45
CA TYR A 925 -18.78 52.72 -3.85
C TYR A 925 -18.54 53.09 -2.38
N LEU A 926 -17.95 52.19 -1.60
CA LEU A 926 -17.63 52.44 -0.19
C LEU A 926 -16.62 53.58 -0.04
N LEU A 927 -15.58 53.62 -0.89
CA LEU A 927 -14.60 54.72 -0.90
C LEU A 927 -15.24 56.06 -1.28
N ALA A 928 -16.16 56.09 -2.26
CA ALA A 928 -16.89 57.30 -2.62
C ALA A 928 -17.76 57.81 -1.46
N PHE A 929 -18.40 56.88 -0.74
CA PHE A 929 -19.20 57.19 0.45
C PHE A 929 -18.35 57.79 1.58
N LEU A 930 -17.21 57.15 1.92
CA LEU A 930 -16.26 57.63 2.94
C LEU A 930 -15.65 58.98 2.56
N SER A 931 -15.30 59.17 1.28
CA SER A 931 -14.78 60.45 0.76
C SER A 931 -15.81 61.58 0.94
N ASN A 932 -17.10 61.31 0.68
CA ASN A 932 -18.18 62.28 0.91
C ASN A 932 -18.39 62.61 2.39
N GLN A 933 -18.25 61.63 3.30
CA GLN A 933 -18.31 61.89 4.75
C GLN A 933 -17.18 62.84 5.19
N LYS A 934 -15.96 62.60 4.68
CA LYS A 934 -14.81 63.49 4.91
C LYS A 934 -15.05 64.91 4.39
N GLU A 935 -15.60 65.05 3.17
CA GLU A 935 -15.96 66.35 2.60
C GLU A 935 -17.03 67.10 3.43
N LYS A 936 -17.95 66.38 4.07
CA LYS A 936 -18.98 66.92 4.95
C LYS A 936 -18.50 67.26 6.37
N GLY A 937 -17.21 67.01 6.67
CA GLY A 937 -16.59 67.35 7.95
C GLY A 937 -16.70 66.29 9.04
N GLU A 938 -17.02 65.03 8.69
CA GLU A 938 -16.97 63.91 9.64
C GLU A 938 -15.51 63.49 9.90
N GLU A 939 -15.14 63.25 11.16
CA GLU A 939 -13.80 62.77 11.53
C GLU A 939 -13.63 61.30 11.15
N LEU A 940 -12.75 61.02 10.18
CA LEU A 940 -12.32 59.67 9.83
C LEU A 940 -11.04 59.31 10.58
N ALA A 941 -11.00 58.09 11.12
CA ALA A 941 -9.81 57.52 11.74
C ALA A 941 -8.60 57.59 10.77
N PRO A 942 -7.37 57.78 11.29
CA PRO A 942 -6.18 57.88 10.46
C PRO A 942 -6.00 56.68 9.51
N ALA A 943 -6.36 55.48 9.97
CA ALA A 943 -6.30 54.24 9.18
C ALA A 943 -7.26 54.23 7.98
N LEU A 944 -8.43 54.86 8.07
CA LEU A 944 -9.35 54.97 6.91
C LEU A 944 -8.87 56.02 5.90
N SER A 945 -8.27 57.09 6.39
CA SER A 945 -7.76 58.17 5.53
C SER A 945 -6.65 57.72 4.59
N THR A 946 -5.87 56.69 4.93
CA THR A 946 -4.80 56.16 4.07
C THR A 946 -5.33 55.42 2.82
N PHE A 947 -6.59 54.95 2.84
CA PHE A 947 -7.20 54.30 1.68
C PHE A 947 -7.80 55.31 0.68
N LEU A 948 -8.05 56.56 1.11
CA LEU A 948 -8.56 57.65 0.28
C LEU A 948 -7.40 58.36 -0.46
N LYS A 949 -6.83 57.67 -1.44
CA LYS A 949 -5.74 58.16 -2.31
C LYS A 949 -6.20 59.15 -3.39
N GLU A 950 -7.47 59.09 -3.77
CA GLU A 950 -8.07 59.88 -4.85
C GLU A 950 -9.28 60.68 -4.36
N ASP A 951 -9.87 61.51 -5.22
CA ASP A 951 -11.07 62.30 -4.89
C ASP A 951 -12.38 61.51 -5.00
N LYS A 952 -13.46 62.06 -4.44
CA LYS A 952 -14.80 61.47 -4.48
C LYS A 952 -15.27 61.16 -5.91
N ASN A 953 -14.99 62.05 -6.87
CA ASN A 953 -15.47 61.93 -8.25
C ASN A 953 -14.79 60.75 -8.97
N TYR A 954 -13.51 60.52 -8.70
CA TYR A 954 -12.78 59.36 -9.18
C TYR A 954 -13.45 58.07 -8.67
N TYR A 955 -13.64 57.94 -7.35
CA TYR A 955 -14.24 56.74 -6.77
C TYR A 955 -15.66 56.50 -7.29
N LYS A 956 -16.47 57.57 -7.40
CA LYS A 956 -17.82 57.52 -7.97
C LYS A 956 -17.79 57.01 -9.41
N LYS A 957 -16.92 57.56 -10.25
CA LYS A 957 -16.79 57.15 -11.67
C LYS A 957 -16.38 55.68 -11.80
N VAL A 958 -15.42 55.23 -11.00
CA VAL A 958 -14.97 53.83 -11.05
C VAL A 958 -16.07 52.90 -10.54
N ALA A 959 -16.82 53.28 -9.49
CA ALA A 959 -17.97 52.53 -9.02
C ALA A 959 -19.06 52.40 -10.10
N GLU A 960 -19.43 53.51 -10.76
CA GLU A 960 -20.43 53.53 -11.84
C GLU A 960 -20.02 52.69 -13.05
N GLN A 961 -18.72 52.60 -13.36
CA GLN A 961 -18.21 51.78 -14.46
C GLN A 961 -18.26 50.28 -14.19
N HIS A 962 -18.20 49.87 -12.92
CA HIS A 962 -17.96 48.48 -12.53
C HIS A 962 -19.15 47.82 -11.84
N LEU A 963 -20.06 48.58 -11.23
CA LEU A 963 -21.32 48.07 -10.67
C LEU A 963 -22.27 47.62 -11.79
N ASN A 964 -23.06 46.57 -11.52
CA ASN A 964 -24.06 46.10 -12.48
C ASN A 964 -25.20 47.14 -12.59
N PRO A 965 -25.53 47.65 -13.80
CA PRO A 965 -26.51 48.72 -13.98
C PRO A 965 -27.93 48.39 -13.50
N TYR A 966 -28.25 47.10 -13.40
CA TYR A 966 -29.58 46.61 -13.05
C TYR A 966 -29.61 46.05 -11.62
N ARG A 967 -28.70 45.15 -11.28
CA ARG A 967 -28.66 44.52 -9.94
C ARG A 967 -28.24 45.50 -8.86
N ASP A 968 -27.32 46.41 -9.16
CA ASP A 968 -26.82 47.42 -8.22
C ASP A 968 -27.52 48.79 -8.40
N ARG A 969 -28.71 48.79 -9.02
CA ARG A 969 -29.47 50.01 -9.33
C ARG A 969 -29.68 50.92 -8.12
N GLN A 970 -29.86 50.36 -6.92
CA GLN A 970 -30.02 51.15 -5.70
C GLN A 970 -28.72 51.86 -5.28
N PHE A 971 -27.56 51.22 -5.46
CA PHE A 971 -26.26 51.85 -5.23
C PHE A 971 -26.00 52.95 -6.26
N LEU A 972 -26.33 52.71 -7.53
CA LEU A 972 -26.20 53.72 -8.59
C LEU A 972 -27.11 54.93 -8.36
N LYS A 973 -28.32 54.73 -7.81
CA LYS A 973 -29.18 55.84 -7.35
C LYS A 973 -28.50 56.64 -6.24
N LYS A 974 -28.02 55.97 -5.18
CA LYS A 974 -27.30 56.63 -4.08
C LYS A 974 -26.03 57.35 -4.53
N LEU A 975 -25.28 56.81 -5.50
CA LEU A 975 -24.11 57.47 -6.08
C LEU A 975 -24.47 58.78 -6.76
N LYS A 976 -25.62 58.87 -7.43
CA LYS A 976 -26.09 60.13 -8.03
C LYS A 976 -26.37 61.20 -6.97
N ASP A 977 -26.77 60.79 -5.78
CA ASP A 977 -27.07 61.67 -4.64
C ASP A 977 -25.82 62.06 -3.81
N LEU A 978 -24.67 61.40 -4.03
CA LEU A 978 -23.33 61.72 -3.47
C LEU A 978 -22.59 62.78 -4.30
#